data_AF-A0A0R2AIV7-F1
#
_entry.id   AF-A0A0R2AIV7-F1
#
_cell.length_a   1.000
_cell.length_b   1.000
_cell.length_c   1.000
_cell.angle_alpha   90.00
_cell.angle_beta   90.00
_cell.angle_gamma   90.00
#
_symmetry.space_group_name_H-M   'P 1'
#
loop_
_entity.id
_entity.type
_entity.pdbx_description
1 polymer ?
#
loop_
_entity_poly.entity_id
_entity_poly.type
_entity_poly.pdbx_seq_one_letter_code
_entity_poly.pdbx_strand_id
1 'polypeptide(L)'
;MGKNKKLATVLAVSATLATTGMINQQKASADTVDNNNQTKQNAKVQTPVDKAQAQVDAAKADVDTAQKAVDTAKTEQTQAAKDVATADASAAQAKNTQADAQAKQTGAETDVKIAQTAYDATKAKVDAVPADIDQQVAQQTTKVVDTNKQLDTAKDTQAQAAKDVNDAQTAKDTAQTAVDNLNTQINDTQNQIDNSNEIKLSDDYIKAVKNEDYSNWYDLTKEFNNYTYKPSAQDSRIVDTENMSQEDWTDVATFTASVINSLHEAVGSEPLKVTKGSVQYAKTYSESYLAHQNEYTEDTNERVSSTVASKASGLNYTYPPFYDTASIDRRVESIETIFTNEGMTRNVTYEPLTLGEIKSSIYNYILAQLRDTYDSNSILGLFPVSGATSRGKYLNGNYLAVVVLDKYFSIVNIYDTVMSTNWGTTSYMSDAFDTTPYTIPSTKALQAKLTELKGQLPILNDNLKTATDNLVAKQTAKASADKQVASLTADLKNDQDALAKLQAQKAVKDNGPKDLAAADQKVKDAIAKYNEAKKAYADAKSAYEAAQKQADTAKAAKTAADKKVADAQAKLAQAKDALAKAEQNLANMHKIYDLQQKFEDGHWRLYDGAGHRLTGFQRLEAEKKTVYYDKNGNMLYGQQNIAGKWYNFDKVTGAMSTGLTYLADQKKTVYYNDKGQMQYGQQNVDGKWYLFDKVTGAMKTGLQYIADQHKTVFYNNKGQMQYGQQNIGGHWYLFDKNTGAMQFGFQRIADQDKTAYYNKDGHMLYGQQNINGKWYNFDKVTGAMSTGFTYLADQKKTVYYNDNGQMLYGWQTIKGGRYYFDTTTGQMATGQRHAGKDWYNFDPKTGKMSTGLTYLADQNKTVYYANNGKMQYGQQNVNGKWYLFDKVTGAMKTGLQYIADQHKTVYYNDKGQMLYGKQVIGGKTYEFDKVTGALLK
;
A
#
# COMPACT_ATOMS: atom_id res chain seq x y z
N MET A 1 42.54 46.33 68.46
CA MET A 1 42.85 45.00 67.89
C MET A 1 42.17 43.91 68.72
N GLY A 2 41.51 42.91 68.10
CA GLY A 2 41.15 41.68 68.81
C GLY A 2 39.69 41.16 68.78
N LYS A 3 38.79 41.62 67.90
CA LYS A 3 37.39 41.13 67.85
C LYS A 3 36.87 40.72 66.45
N ASN A 4 37.73 40.16 65.59
CA ASN A 4 37.35 39.68 64.25
C ASN A 4 37.93 38.29 63.89
N LYS A 5 37.90 37.33 64.83
CA LYS A 5 38.34 35.94 64.54
C LYS A 5 37.42 34.82 65.07
N LYS A 6 36.27 35.13 65.67
CA LYS A 6 35.36 34.11 66.23
C LYS A 6 34.00 33.94 65.53
N LEU A 7 33.62 34.80 64.57
CA LEU A 7 32.39 34.61 63.80
C LEU A 7 32.60 33.86 62.47
N ALA A 8 33.83 33.85 61.92
CA ALA A 8 34.14 33.12 60.68
C ALA A 8 34.26 31.60 60.88
N THR A 9 34.50 31.13 62.11
CA THR A 9 34.69 29.70 62.42
C THR A 9 33.37 28.96 62.68
N VAL A 10 32.29 29.66 63.01
CA VAL A 10 30.99 29.02 63.33
C VAL A 10 30.14 28.77 62.07
N LEU A 11 30.21 29.63 61.04
CA LEU A 11 29.51 29.39 59.77
C LEU A 11 30.19 28.36 58.85
N ALA A 12 31.50 28.12 59.00
CA ALA A 12 32.21 27.09 58.23
C ALA A 12 31.92 25.66 58.71
N VAL A 13 31.57 25.49 59.99
CA VAL A 13 31.29 24.15 60.56
C VAL A 13 29.85 23.70 60.27
N SER A 14 28.88 24.60 60.16
CA SER A 14 27.49 24.23 59.82
C SER A 14 27.30 23.86 58.34
N ALA A 15 28.07 24.46 57.43
CA ALA A 15 28.01 24.14 55.99
C ALA A 15 28.67 22.80 55.65
N THR A 16 29.65 22.37 56.45
CA THR A 16 30.38 21.09 56.25
C THR A 16 29.61 19.90 56.85
N LEU A 17 28.81 20.10 57.91
CA LEU A 17 28.00 19.03 58.50
C LEU A 17 26.71 18.72 57.72
N ALA A 18 26.11 19.69 57.01
CA ALA A 18 24.95 19.43 56.15
C ALA A 18 25.32 18.73 54.83
N THR A 19 26.52 18.99 54.31
CA THR A 19 27.04 18.32 53.10
C THR A 19 27.50 16.90 53.39
N THR A 20 28.08 16.62 54.57
CA THR A 20 28.52 15.26 54.94
C THR A 20 27.33 14.35 55.34
N GLY A 21 26.23 14.91 55.87
CA GLY A 21 25.01 14.16 56.20
C GLY A 21 24.22 13.66 54.97
N MET A 22 24.15 14.45 53.90
CA MET A 22 23.52 14.01 52.64
C MET A 22 24.40 13.06 51.84
N ILE A 23 25.73 13.20 51.92
CA ILE A 23 26.67 12.26 51.29
C ILE A 23 26.62 10.89 51.98
N ASN A 24 26.51 10.81 53.31
CA ASN A 24 26.48 9.51 53.99
C ASN A 24 25.12 8.80 54.01
N GLN A 25 23.99 9.49 53.80
CA GLN A 25 22.72 8.81 53.55
C GLN A 25 22.56 8.31 52.11
N GLN A 26 23.22 8.94 51.12
CA GLN A 26 23.26 8.42 49.75
C GLN A 26 24.37 7.38 49.52
N LYS A 27 25.42 7.35 50.35
CA LYS A 27 26.46 6.32 50.31
C LYS A 27 26.08 5.06 51.10
N ALA A 28 25.38 5.19 52.23
CA ALA A 28 24.88 4.03 52.98
C ALA A 28 23.70 3.31 52.30
N SER A 29 22.94 3.99 51.43
CA SER A 29 21.95 3.35 50.56
C SER A 29 22.55 2.75 49.29
N ALA A 30 23.79 3.09 48.94
CA ALA A 30 24.51 2.49 47.80
C ALA A 30 25.29 1.25 48.24
N ASP A 31 26.08 1.33 49.32
CA ASP A 31 26.94 0.22 49.75
C ASP A 31 26.18 -0.92 50.47
N THR A 32 25.03 -0.65 51.09
CA THR A 32 24.19 -1.69 51.72
C THR A 32 23.16 -2.30 50.76
N VAL A 33 22.90 -1.62 49.62
CA VAL A 33 22.08 -2.19 48.54
C VAL A 33 22.97 -2.96 47.58
N ASP A 34 24.22 -2.58 47.32
CA ASP A 34 25.06 -3.31 46.35
C ASP A 34 25.43 -4.73 46.79
N ASN A 35 25.83 -4.96 48.05
CA ASN A 35 26.27 -6.31 48.45
C ASN A 35 25.13 -7.30 48.78
N ASN A 36 23.94 -6.80 49.16
CA ASN A 36 22.76 -7.66 49.34
C ASN A 36 21.97 -7.87 48.05
N ASN A 37 22.14 -6.97 47.07
CA ASN A 37 21.53 -7.10 45.77
C ASN A 37 22.43 -7.83 44.78
N GLN A 38 23.75 -7.94 44.98
CA GLN A 38 24.59 -8.84 44.17
C GLN A 38 24.33 -10.32 44.48
N THR A 39 24.01 -10.66 45.74
CA THR A 39 23.62 -12.03 46.13
C THR A 39 22.14 -12.34 45.87
N LYS A 40 21.25 -11.33 45.89
CA LYS A 40 19.84 -11.48 45.47
C LYS A 40 19.62 -11.30 43.97
N GLN A 41 20.48 -10.59 43.25
CA GLN A 41 20.53 -10.57 41.78
C GLN A 41 21.23 -11.82 41.27
N ASN A 42 22.30 -12.34 41.86
CA ASN A 42 22.84 -13.64 41.41
C ASN A 42 21.85 -14.80 41.64
N ALA A 43 21.00 -14.76 42.67
CA ALA A 43 19.91 -15.72 42.84
C ALA A 43 18.67 -15.46 41.95
N LYS A 44 18.57 -14.29 41.30
CA LYS A 44 17.49 -13.91 40.37
C LYS A 44 17.95 -13.65 38.93
N VAL A 45 19.24 -13.79 38.63
CA VAL A 45 19.87 -13.71 37.29
C VAL A 45 20.13 -15.12 36.74
N GLN A 46 19.96 -16.15 37.57
CA GLN A 46 19.80 -17.58 37.24
C GLN A 46 18.46 -17.85 36.51
N THR A 47 18.16 -17.02 35.50
CA THR A 47 16.83 -16.65 34.99
C THR A 47 16.83 -16.77 33.47
N PRO A 48 15.71 -17.20 32.86
CA PRO A 48 15.58 -17.55 31.44
C PRO A 48 16.59 -18.48 30.74
N VAL A 49 17.90 -18.22 30.79
CA VAL A 49 18.93 -19.02 30.11
C VAL A 49 18.97 -20.45 30.66
N ASP A 50 19.05 -20.63 31.98
CA ASP A 50 19.06 -21.97 32.60
C ASP A 50 17.76 -22.74 32.36
N LYS A 51 16.63 -22.03 32.28
CA LYS A 51 15.33 -22.62 31.97
C LYS A 51 15.25 -23.04 30.51
N ALA A 52 15.82 -22.25 29.59
CA ALA A 52 15.94 -22.60 28.19
C ALA A 52 16.93 -23.75 28.00
N GLN A 53 18.03 -23.80 28.76
CA GLN A 53 18.99 -24.91 28.75
C GLN A 53 18.34 -26.20 29.25
N ALA A 54 17.59 -26.16 30.35
CA ALA A 54 16.84 -27.32 30.83
C ALA A 54 15.79 -27.81 29.81
N GLN A 55 15.22 -26.91 29.00
CA GLN A 55 14.31 -27.27 27.91
C GLN A 55 15.05 -27.93 26.74
N VAL A 56 16.25 -27.47 26.41
CA VAL A 56 17.13 -28.11 25.43
C VAL A 56 17.51 -29.52 25.90
N ASP A 57 17.92 -29.65 27.16
CA ASP A 57 18.32 -30.95 27.74
C ASP A 57 17.15 -31.94 27.75
N ALA A 58 15.94 -31.48 28.10
CA ALA A 58 14.72 -32.29 28.03
C ALA A 58 14.37 -32.69 26.59
N ALA A 59 14.40 -31.75 25.64
CA ALA A 59 14.12 -32.03 24.24
C ALA A 59 15.16 -32.98 23.62
N LYS A 60 16.42 -32.92 24.07
CA LYS A 60 17.49 -33.84 23.66
C LYS A 60 17.26 -35.24 24.19
N ALA A 61 16.84 -35.37 25.45
CA ALA A 61 16.41 -36.65 26.02
C ALA A 61 15.19 -37.25 25.29
N ASP A 62 14.26 -36.41 24.85
CA ASP A 62 13.11 -36.83 24.03
C ASP A 62 13.53 -37.32 22.64
N VAL A 63 14.50 -36.65 22.00
CA VAL A 63 15.10 -37.11 20.73
C VAL A 63 15.78 -38.46 20.90
N ASP A 64 16.57 -38.64 21.96
CA ASP A 64 17.25 -39.91 22.24
C ASP A 64 16.24 -41.03 22.50
N THR A 65 15.16 -40.73 23.22
CA THR A 65 14.07 -41.67 23.49
C THR A 65 13.33 -42.05 22.22
N ALA A 66 13.00 -41.06 21.38
CA ALA A 66 12.33 -41.28 20.10
C ALA A 66 13.24 -42.06 19.11
N GLN A 67 14.55 -41.81 19.13
CA GLN A 67 15.52 -42.53 18.31
C GLN A 67 15.63 -44.00 18.74
N LYS A 68 15.69 -44.29 20.05
CA LYS A 68 15.62 -45.67 20.56
C LYS A 68 14.33 -46.38 20.16
N ALA A 69 13.21 -45.66 20.12
CA ALA A 69 11.93 -46.22 19.65
C ALA A 69 11.96 -46.55 18.14
N VAL A 70 12.60 -45.71 17.31
CA VAL A 70 12.83 -46.00 15.89
C VAL A 70 13.72 -47.23 15.71
N ASP A 71 14.81 -47.33 16.47
CA ASP A 71 15.74 -48.45 16.37
C ASP A 71 15.06 -49.77 16.79
N THR A 72 14.28 -49.74 17.87
CA THR A 72 13.46 -50.88 18.32
C THR A 72 12.44 -51.28 17.25
N ALA A 73 11.70 -50.31 16.68
CA ALA A 73 10.72 -50.58 15.63
C ALA A 73 11.35 -51.16 14.36
N LYS A 74 12.57 -50.71 13.99
CA LYS A 74 13.33 -51.27 12.86
C LYS A 74 13.83 -52.69 13.12
N THR A 75 14.22 -53.00 14.36
CA THR A 75 14.54 -54.38 14.76
C THR A 75 13.31 -55.27 14.66
N GLU A 76 12.14 -54.83 15.15
CA GLU A 76 10.87 -55.55 15.00
C GLU A 76 10.48 -55.74 13.53
N GLN A 77 10.63 -54.71 12.69
CA GLN A 77 10.39 -54.79 11.24
C GLN A 77 11.31 -55.82 10.56
N THR A 78 12.59 -55.82 10.92
CA THR A 78 13.57 -56.76 10.38
C THR A 78 13.24 -58.20 10.79
N GLN A 79 12.82 -58.40 12.05
CA GLN A 79 12.39 -59.71 12.53
C GLN A 79 11.11 -60.16 11.84
N ALA A 80 10.10 -59.28 11.74
CA ALA A 80 8.86 -59.59 11.03
C ALA A 80 9.09 -59.90 9.54
N ALA A 81 10.06 -59.25 8.88
CA ALA A 81 10.44 -59.58 7.51
C ALA A 81 11.10 -60.97 7.39
N LYS A 82 11.94 -61.37 8.37
CA LYS A 82 12.49 -62.73 8.45
C LYS A 82 11.40 -63.76 8.73
N ASP A 83 10.45 -63.44 9.60
CA ASP A 83 9.32 -64.31 9.93
C ASP A 83 8.41 -64.51 8.71
N VAL A 84 8.16 -63.46 7.92
CA VAL A 84 7.46 -63.57 6.62
C VAL A 84 8.23 -64.46 5.65
N ALA A 85 9.54 -64.24 5.48
CA ALA A 85 10.35 -65.07 4.58
C ALA A 85 10.35 -66.56 5.01
N THR A 86 10.39 -66.81 6.32
CA THR A 86 10.36 -68.15 6.90
C THR A 86 8.98 -68.79 6.72
N ALA A 87 7.90 -68.06 7.02
CA ALA A 87 6.53 -68.54 6.88
C ALA A 87 6.14 -68.75 5.42
N ASP A 88 6.58 -67.89 4.49
CA ASP A 88 6.38 -68.08 3.04
C ASP A 88 7.19 -69.27 2.52
N ALA A 89 8.42 -69.48 3.00
CA ALA A 89 9.20 -70.67 2.66
C ALA A 89 8.56 -71.96 3.20
N SER A 90 8.06 -71.94 4.45
CA SER A 90 7.29 -73.05 5.03
C SER A 90 5.97 -73.28 4.31
N ALA A 91 5.26 -72.24 3.90
CA ALA A 91 4.04 -72.34 3.10
C ALA A 91 4.33 -72.89 1.70
N ALA A 92 5.43 -72.48 1.06
CA ALA A 92 5.87 -73.02 -0.23
C ALA A 92 6.29 -74.49 -0.11
N GLN A 93 7.03 -74.86 0.95
CA GLN A 93 7.39 -76.24 1.22
C GLN A 93 6.15 -77.08 1.55
N ALA A 94 5.23 -76.59 2.37
CA ALA A 94 3.97 -77.25 2.68
C ALA A 94 3.07 -77.38 1.45
N LYS A 95 3.07 -76.39 0.54
CA LYS A 95 2.40 -76.44 -0.76
C LYS A 95 3.02 -77.50 -1.66
N ASN A 96 4.34 -77.62 -1.70
CA ASN A 96 5.02 -78.66 -2.46
C ASN A 96 4.75 -80.05 -1.86
N THR A 97 4.76 -80.19 -0.54
CA THR A 97 4.38 -81.43 0.17
C THR A 97 2.90 -81.75 -0.05
N GLN A 98 2.03 -80.75 -0.06
CA GLN A 98 0.61 -80.90 -0.35
C GLN A 98 0.40 -81.30 -1.80
N ALA A 99 1.14 -80.72 -2.76
CA ALA A 99 1.11 -81.10 -4.17
C ALA A 99 1.68 -82.51 -4.41
N ASP A 100 2.75 -82.91 -3.71
CA ASP A 100 3.31 -84.26 -3.77
C ASP A 100 2.39 -85.29 -3.09
N ALA A 101 1.81 -84.97 -1.93
CA ALA A 101 0.79 -85.78 -1.27
C ALA A 101 -0.50 -85.83 -2.10
N GLN A 102 -0.85 -84.75 -2.81
CA GLN A 102 -1.96 -84.72 -3.76
C GLN A 102 -1.63 -85.56 -4.98
N ALA A 103 -0.40 -85.55 -5.49
CA ALA A 103 0.03 -86.37 -6.62
C ALA A 103 0.09 -87.85 -6.23
N LYS A 104 0.52 -88.16 -5.00
CA LYS A 104 0.51 -89.53 -4.43
C LYS A 104 -0.88 -90.00 -4.06
N GLN A 105 -1.75 -89.12 -3.55
CA GLN A 105 -3.16 -89.42 -3.36
C GLN A 105 -3.84 -89.57 -4.70
N THR A 106 -3.62 -88.68 -5.67
CA THR A 106 -4.16 -88.78 -7.04
C THR A 106 -3.61 -90.01 -7.72
N GLY A 107 -2.34 -90.39 -7.48
CA GLY A 107 -1.71 -91.61 -7.95
C GLY A 107 -2.31 -92.86 -7.30
N ALA A 108 -2.45 -92.90 -5.98
CA ALA A 108 -3.09 -94.00 -5.24
C ALA A 108 -4.61 -94.04 -5.46
N GLU A 109 -5.24 -92.91 -5.75
CA GLU A 109 -6.64 -92.76 -6.19
C GLU A 109 -6.78 -93.17 -7.64
N THR A 110 -5.74 -92.97 -8.45
CA THR A 110 -5.63 -93.50 -9.81
C THR A 110 -5.34 -94.99 -9.74
N ASP A 111 -4.61 -95.51 -8.75
CA ASP A 111 -4.37 -96.94 -8.54
C ASP A 111 -5.61 -97.63 -7.94
N VAL A 112 -6.34 -96.96 -7.05
CA VAL A 112 -7.69 -97.37 -6.65
C VAL A 112 -8.63 -97.26 -7.80
N LYS A 113 -8.66 -96.15 -8.54
CA LYS A 113 -9.47 -96.07 -9.75
C LYS A 113 -8.98 -97.05 -10.79
N ILE A 114 -7.74 -97.50 -10.87
CA ILE A 114 -7.27 -98.49 -11.83
C ILE A 114 -7.65 -99.89 -11.34
N ALA A 115 -7.56 -100.19 -10.05
CA ALA A 115 -7.94 -101.47 -9.46
C ALA A 115 -9.48 -101.60 -9.36
N GLN A 116 -10.15 -100.54 -8.92
CA GLN A 116 -11.60 -100.36 -8.81
C GLN A 116 -12.22 -100.14 -10.19
N THR A 117 -11.61 -99.47 -11.16
CA THR A 117 -12.04 -99.53 -12.56
C THR A 117 -11.69 -100.88 -13.17
N ALA A 118 -10.64 -101.60 -12.76
CA ALA A 118 -10.47 -102.99 -13.20
C ALA A 118 -11.60 -103.90 -12.66
N TYR A 119 -12.16 -103.61 -11.48
CA TYR A 119 -13.28 -104.36 -10.90
C TYR A 119 -14.64 -103.85 -11.39
N ASP A 120 -14.94 -102.58 -11.21
CA ASP A 120 -16.14 -101.88 -11.67
C ASP A 120 -16.23 -101.83 -13.19
N ALA A 121 -15.14 -101.66 -13.95
CA ALA A 121 -15.26 -101.80 -15.41
C ALA A 121 -15.61 -103.23 -15.78
N THR A 122 -15.19 -104.26 -15.05
CA THR A 122 -15.66 -105.61 -15.37
C THR A 122 -17.09 -105.90 -14.88
N LYS A 123 -17.62 -105.08 -13.97
CA LYS A 123 -19.00 -105.20 -13.44
C LYS A 123 -20.02 -104.32 -14.16
N ALA A 124 -19.64 -103.12 -14.58
CA ALA A 124 -20.49 -102.11 -15.21
C ALA A 124 -20.30 -102.01 -16.75
N LYS A 125 -19.28 -102.64 -17.34
CA LYS A 125 -19.23 -102.94 -18.79
C LYS A 125 -20.39 -103.82 -19.25
N VAL A 126 -21.11 -104.46 -18.32
CA VAL A 126 -22.27 -105.30 -18.61
C VAL A 126 -23.57 -104.48 -18.73
N ASP A 127 -23.71 -103.30 -18.09
CA ASP A 127 -25.06 -102.79 -17.79
C ASP A 127 -25.49 -101.37 -18.24
N ALA A 128 -24.66 -100.41 -18.74
CA ALA A 128 -25.17 -99.01 -18.86
C ALA A 128 -24.63 -98.04 -19.97
N VAL A 129 -24.04 -98.47 -21.08
CA VAL A 129 -23.47 -97.53 -22.08
C VAL A 129 -24.54 -96.96 -23.06
N PRO A 130 -24.74 -95.63 -23.18
CA PRO A 130 -25.55 -95.01 -24.24
C PRO A 130 -24.84 -95.03 -25.60
N ALA A 131 -25.60 -95.27 -26.68
CA ALA A 131 -25.05 -95.62 -28.00
C ALA A 131 -24.29 -94.50 -28.74
N ASP A 132 -24.40 -93.23 -28.31
CA ASP A 132 -23.93 -92.04 -29.03
C ASP A 132 -22.73 -91.30 -28.36
N ILE A 133 -22.11 -91.93 -27.35
CA ILE A 133 -21.09 -91.29 -26.49
C ILE A 133 -19.87 -90.72 -27.24
N ASP A 134 -19.53 -91.28 -28.40
CA ASP A 134 -18.42 -90.81 -29.24
C ASP A 134 -18.67 -89.43 -29.86
N GLN A 135 -19.94 -89.10 -30.14
CA GLN A 135 -20.34 -87.84 -30.76
C GLN A 135 -20.38 -86.68 -29.74
N GLN A 136 -20.77 -86.97 -28.50
CA GLN A 136 -20.86 -85.98 -27.42
C GLN A 136 -19.47 -85.54 -26.92
N VAL A 137 -18.48 -86.46 -26.86
CA VAL A 137 -17.08 -86.12 -26.53
C VAL A 137 -16.46 -85.20 -27.59
N ALA A 138 -16.73 -85.45 -28.87
CA ALA A 138 -16.21 -84.63 -29.97
C ALA A 138 -16.74 -83.19 -29.91
N GLN A 139 -18.06 -83.01 -29.70
CA GLN A 139 -18.69 -81.68 -29.62
C GLN A 139 -18.18 -80.84 -28.45
N GLN A 140 -18.03 -81.44 -27.26
CA GLN A 140 -17.54 -80.72 -26.08
C GLN A 140 -16.04 -80.38 -26.18
N THR A 141 -15.25 -81.18 -26.91
CA THR A 141 -13.84 -80.87 -27.20
C THR A 141 -13.71 -79.63 -28.07
N THR A 142 -14.54 -79.50 -29.11
CA THR A 142 -14.58 -78.29 -29.97
C THR A 142 -14.93 -77.04 -29.17
N LYS A 143 -15.91 -77.13 -28.26
CA LYS A 143 -16.33 -76.01 -27.42
C LYS A 143 -15.22 -75.47 -26.51
N VAL A 144 -14.41 -76.35 -25.90
CA VAL A 144 -13.24 -75.94 -25.09
C VAL A 144 -12.20 -75.19 -25.94
N VAL A 145 -11.94 -75.66 -27.17
CA VAL A 145 -11.01 -75.00 -28.10
C VAL A 145 -11.51 -73.62 -28.50
N ASP A 146 -12.80 -73.49 -28.80
CA ASP A 146 -13.41 -72.22 -29.20
C ASP A 146 -13.41 -71.20 -28.05
N THR A 147 -13.78 -71.60 -26.83
CA THR A 147 -13.74 -70.73 -25.63
C THR A 147 -12.31 -70.29 -25.31
N ASN A 148 -11.31 -71.17 -25.47
CA ASN A 148 -9.90 -70.81 -25.27
C ASN A 148 -9.41 -69.79 -26.31
N LYS A 149 -9.81 -69.95 -27.57
CA LYS A 149 -9.49 -68.99 -28.65
C LYS A 149 -10.13 -67.61 -28.42
N GLN A 150 -11.36 -67.58 -27.92
CA GLN A 150 -12.04 -66.34 -27.52
C GLN A 150 -11.34 -65.65 -26.35
N LEU A 151 -10.86 -66.42 -25.35
CA LEU A 151 -10.12 -65.88 -24.21
C LEU A 151 -8.79 -65.24 -24.62
N ASP A 152 -8.04 -65.88 -25.53
CA ASP A 152 -6.78 -65.31 -26.04
C ASP A 152 -7.04 -63.98 -26.76
N THR A 153 -8.08 -63.92 -27.62
CA THR A 153 -8.49 -62.68 -28.30
C THR A 153 -8.91 -61.58 -27.32
N ALA A 154 -9.58 -61.94 -26.21
CA ALA A 154 -9.98 -60.99 -25.17
C ALA A 154 -8.78 -60.45 -24.37
N LYS A 155 -7.77 -61.27 -24.12
CA LYS A 155 -6.51 -60.84 -23.47
C LYS A 155 -5.71 -59.87 -24.35
N ASP A 156 -5.66 -60.10 -25.65
CA ASP A 156 -5.05 -59.15 -26.59
C ASP A 156 -5.77 -57.80 -26.58
N THR A 157 -7.11 -57.84 -26.55
CA THR A 157 -7.95 -56.64 -26.43
C THR A 157 -7.71 -55.90 -25.10
N GLN A 158 -7.55 -56.62 -24.00
CA GLN A 158 -7.22 -56.07 -22.68
C GLN A 158 -5.84 -55.39 -22.67
N ALA A 159 -4.83 -56.02 -23.28
CA ALA A 159 -3.48 -55.46 -23.40
C ALA A 159 -3.48 -54.17 -24.25
N GLN A 160 -4.22 -54.17 -25.37
CA GLN A 160 -4.39 -52.97 -26.20
C GLN A 160 -5.13 -51.85 -25.44
N ALA A 161 -6.18 -52.17 -24.69
CA ALA A 161 -6.90 -51.18 -23.88
C ALA A 161 -6.03 -50.58 -22.77
N ALA A 162 -5.11 -51.34 -22.19
CA ALA A 162 -4.14 -50.83 -21.23
C ALA A 162 -3.13 -49.86 -21.87
N LYS A 163 -2.66 -50.17 -23.09
CA LYS A 163 -1.80 -49.27 -23.88
C LYS A 163 -2.53 -47.97 -24.21
N ASP A 164 -3.76 -48.04 -24.70
CA ASP A 164 -4.59 -46.88 -25.02
C ASP A 164 -4.81 -45.93 -23.83
N VAL A 165 -4.92 -46.46 -22.60
CA VAL A 165 -5.01 -45.64 -21.37
C VAL A 165 -3.72 -44.87 -21.12
N ASN A 166 -2.55 -45.51 -21.27
CA ASN A 166 -1.27 -44.85 -21.09
C ASN A 166 -1.03 -43.76 -22.15
N ASP A 167 -1.40 -44.04 -23.41
CA ASP A 167 -1.29 -43.08 -24.51
C ASP A 167 -2.23 -41.86 -24.26
N ALA A 168 -3.47 -42.11 -23.81
CA ALA A 168 -4.42 -41.04 -23.45
C ALA A 168 -3.98 -40.23 -22.23
N GLN A 169 -3.35 -40.86 -21.23
CA GLN A 169 -2.77 -40.19 -20.07
C GLN A 169 -1.62 -39.26 -20.50
N THR A 170 -0.74 -39.74 -21.36
CA THR A 170 0.36 -38.94 -21.93
C THR A 170 -0.16 -37.72 -22.70
N ALA A 171 -1.22 -37.88 -23.48
CA ALA A 171 -1.87 -36.78 -24.20
C ALA A 171 -2.46 -35.74 -23.25
N LYS A 172 -3.10 -36.17 -22.15
CA LYS A 172 -3.64 -35.27 -21.11
C LYS A 172 -2.52 -34.49 -20.39
N ASP A 173 -1.43 -35.15 -20.06
CA ASP A 173 -0.29 -34.50 -19.39
C ASP A 173 0.41 -33.48 -20.31
N THR A 174 0.49 -33.79 -21.61
CA THR A 174 0.98 -32.85 -22.63
C THR A 174 0.07 -31.62 -22.75
N ALA A 175 -1.25 -31.82 -22.81
CA ALA A 175 -2.21 -30.72 -22.85
C ALA A 175 -2.17 -29.86 -21.57
N GLN A 176 -1.99 -30.48 -20.39
CA GLN A 176 -1.84 -29.76 -19.13
C GLN A 176 -0.58 -28.89 -19.13
N THR A 177 0.55 -29.44 -19.60
CA THR A 177 1.82 -28.71 -19.69
C THR A 177 1.71 -27.48 -20.59
N ALA A 178 0.96 -27.59 -21.71
CA ALA A 178 0.70 -26.46 -22.58
C ALA A 178 -0.12 -25.35 -21.90
N VAL A 179 -1.15 -25.71 -21.12
CA VAL A 179 -1.94 -24.76 -20.30
C VAL A 179 -1.05 -24.07 -19.26
N ASP A 180 -0.22 -24.82 -18.53
CA ASP A 180 0.64 -24.28 -17.47
C ASP A 180 1.70 -23.32 -18.02
N ASN A 181 2.30 -23.65 -19.17
CA ASN A 181 3.24 -22.78 -19.87
C ASN A 181 2.58 -21.48 -20.34
N LEU A 182 1.36 -21.55 -20.89
CA LEU A 182 0.64 -20.35 -21.32
C LEU A 182 0.25 -19.47 -20.12
N ASN A 183 -0.20 -20.07 -19.03
CA ASN A 183 -0.52 -19.34 -17.79
C ASN A 183 0.73 -18.64 -17.21
N THR A 184 1.89 -19.29 -17.25
CA THR A 184 3.16 -18.66 -16.89
C THR A 184 3.44 -17.43 -17.75
N GLN A 185 3.32 -17.55 -19.09
CA GLN A 185 3.51 -16.42 -19.99
C GLN A 185 2.51 -15.27 -19.77
N ILE A 186 1.25 -15.59 -19.46
CA ILE A 186 0.21 -14.61 -19.12
C ILE A 186 0.60 -13.87 -17.85
N ASN A 187 1.00 -14.59 -16.80
CA ASN A 187 1.38 -14.01 -15.52
C ASN A 187 2.63 -13.13 -15.66
N ASP A 188 3.64 -13.60 -16.40
CA ASP A 188 4.87 -12.84 -16.65
C ASP A 188 4.57 -11.55 -17.43
N THR A 189 3.74 -11.63 -18.47
CA THR A 189 3.32 -10.45 -19.25
C THR A 189 2.49 -9.48 -18.41
N GLN A 190 1.61 -9.99 -17.54
CA GLN A 190 0.84 -9.16 -16.61
C GLN A 190 1.74 -8.48 -15.58
N ASN A 191 2.71 -9.19 -15.01
CA ASN A 191 3.70 -8.63 -14.09
C ASN A 191 4.53 -7.52 -14.74
N GLN A 192 4.88 -7.66 -16.03
CA GLN A 192 5.57 -6.60 -16.78
C GLN A 192 4.69 -5.36 -16.97
N ILE A 193 3.36 -5.53 -17.16
CA ILE A 193 2.41 -4.42 -17.25
C ILE A 193 2.22 -3.74 -15.88
N ASP A 194 2.06 -4.52 -14.81
CA ASP A 194 1.80 -4.00 -13.46
C ASP A 194 2.99 -3.20 -12.93
N ASN A 195 4.21 -3.64 -13.27
CA ASN A 195 5.48 -2.97 -12.97
C ASN A 195 5.89 -1.94 -14.04
N SER A 196 5.01 -1.60 -14.99
CA SER A 196 5.28 -0.53 -15.95
C SER A 196 5.35 0.82 -15.22
N ASN A 197 6.38 1.59 -15.59
CA ASN A 197 6.65 2.93 -15.08
C ASN A 197 6.14 4.03 -16.04
N GLU A 198 5.06 3.76 -16.77
CA GLU A 198 4.46 4.72 -17.70
C GLU A 198 3.99 6.00 -16.99
N ILE A 199 4.29 7.17 -17.58
CA ILE A 199 3.81 8.49 -17.15
C ILE A 199 2.79 8.98 -18.17
N LYS A 200 1.62 9.41 -17.70
CA LYS A 200 0.56 9.99 -18.56
C LYS A 200 0.49 11.49 -18.38
N LEU A 201 0.49 12.21 -19.49
CA LEU A 201 0.32 13.66 -19.54
C LEU A 201 -1.17 14.01 -19.64
N SER A 202 -1.63 14.99 -18.88
CA SER A 202 -2.99 15.52 -19.07
C SER A 202 -3.12 16.37 -20.35
N ASP A 203 -4.32 16.42 -20.92
CA ASP A 203 -4.60 17.26 -22.09
C ASP A 203 -4.25 18.74 -21.83
N ASP A 204 -4.44 19.21 -20.59
CA ASP A 204 -4.15 20.59 -20.20
C ASP A 204 -2.65 20.83 -20.09
N TYR A 205 -1.87 19.86 -19.59
CA TYR A 205 -0.40 19.92 -19.63
C TYR A 205 0.11 19.97 -21.07
N ILE A 206 -0.39 19.08 -21.94
CA ILE A 206 -0.02 19.03 -23.36
C ILE A 206 -0.33 20.36 -24.06
N LYS A 207 -1.51 20.94 -23.82
CA LYS A 207 -1.90 22.25 -24.39
C LYS A 207 -1.01 23.38 -23.88
N ALA A 208 -0.72 23.42 -22.57
CA ALA A 208 0.11 24.44 -21.96
C ALA A 208 1.52 24.44 -22.58
N VAL A 209 2.14 23.26 -22.71
CA VAL A 209 3.47 23.15 -23.32
C VAL A 209 3.45 23.48 -24.82
N LYS A 210 2.46 23.00 -25.58
CA LYS A 210 2.34 23.30 -27.02
C LYS A 210 2.13 24.79 -27.32
N ASN A 211 1.41 25.49 -26.46
CA ASN A 211 1.05 26.90 -26.66
C ASN A 211 1.96 27.87 -25.91
N GLU A 212 2.99 27.37 -25.22
CA GLU A 212 3.84 28.16 -24.31
C GLU A 212 3.03 28.94 -23.24
N ASP A 213 1.88 28.40 -22.82
CA ASP A 213 0.99 29.00 -21.81
C ASP A 213 1.28 28.41 -20.42
N TYR A 214 2.23 29.04 -19.74
CA TYR A 214 2.71 28.61 -18.41
C TYR A 214 1.98 29.28 -17.24
N SER A 215 0.85 29.96 -17.50
CA SER A 215 0.13 30.75 -16.49
C SER A 215 -0.30 29.94 -15.26
N ASN A 216 -0.59 28.65 -15.44
CA ASN A 216 -0.98 27.70 -14.38
C ASN A 216 0.05 26.57 -14.17
N TRP A 217 1.32 26.76 -14.54
CA TRP A 217 2.35 25.69 -14.52
C TRP A 217 2.47 24.95 -13.19
N TYR A 218 2.42 25.67 -12.07
CA TYR A 218 2.49 25.07 -10.73
C TYR A 218 1.32 24.12 -10.43
N ASP A 219 0.13 24.39 -10.97
CA ASP A 219 -1.02 23.52 -10.78
C ASP A 219 -0.99 22.33 -11.75
N LEU A 220 -0.57 22.55 -13.00
CA LEU A 220 -0.42 21.49 -14.00
C LEU A 220 0.61 20.43 -13.60
N THR A 221 1.72 20.85 -13.00
CA THR A 221 2.82 19.94 -12.63
C THR A 221 2.60 19.14 -11.35
N LYS A 222 1.56 19.46 -10.56
CA LYS A 222 1.19 18.68 -9.36
C LYS A 222 0.77 17.25 -9.69
N GLU A 223 0.29 16.99 -10.91
CA GLU A 223 -0.12 15.65 -11.34
C GLU A 223 1.03 14.64 -11.25
N PHE A 224 2.28 15.10 -11.41
CA PHE A 224 3.47 14.27 -11.34
C PHE A 224 3.88 13.87 -9.92
N ASN A 225 3.27 14.44 -8.86
CA ASN A 225 3.61 14.09 -7.47
C ASN A 225 3.12 12.69 -7.05
N ASN A 226 2.18 12.12 -7.81
CA ASN A 226 1.60 10.79 -7.52
C ASN A 226 2.34 9.64 -8.22
N TYR A 227 3.32 9.96 -9.07
CA TYR A 227 4.11 8.96 -9.78
C TYR A 227 5.33 8.57 -8.96
N THR A 228 5.49 7.26 -8.73
CA THR A 228 6.62 6.68 -8.02
C THR A 228 7.13 5.50 -8.80
N TYR A 229 8.46 5.32 -8.79
CA TYR A 229 9.10 4.17 -9.40
C TYR A 229 8.54 2.85 -8.86
N LYS A 230 8.21 1.92 -9.75
CA LYS A 230 7.74 0.57 -9.45
C LYS A 230 8.85 -0.43 -9.79
N PRO A 231 9.50 -1.03 -8.79
CA PRO A 231 10.58 -1.98 -9.02
C PRO A 231 10.04 -3.33 -9.53
N SER A 232 10.77 -3.93 -10.46
CA SER A 232 10.62 -5.32 -10.90
C SER A 232 11.48 -6.28 -10.06
N ALA A 233 11.24 -7.58 -10.14
CA ALA A 233 12.07 -8.58 -9.45
C ALA A 233 13.55 -8.58 -9.90
N GLN A 234 13.85 -8.11 -11.12
CA GLN A 234 15.23 -8.02 -11.61
C GLN A 234 15.98 -6.80 -11.04
N ASP A 235 15.26 -5.82 -10.49
CA ASP A 235 15.83 -4.56 -10.04
C ASP A 235 16.60 -4.68 -8.71
N SER A 236 16.48 -5.80 -8.00
CA SER A 236 17.25 -6.06 -6.77
C SER A 236 18.70 -6.47 -7.03
N ARG A 237 19.10 -6.66 -8.29
CA ARG A 237 20.48 -7.04 -8.66
C ARG A 237 21.42 -5.84 -8.47
N ILE A 238 22.55 -6.07 -7.81
CA ILE A 238 23.64 -5.09 -7.68
C ILE A 238 24.32 -4.90 -9.04
N VAL A 239 24.58 -3.65 -9.40
CA VAL A 239 25.25 -3.24 -10.64
C VAL A 239 26.52 -2.49 -10.28
N ASP A 240 27.64 -2.95 -10.82
CA ASP A 240 28.90 -2.23 -10.79
C ASP A 240 28.86 -1.14 -11.87
N THR A 241 28.65 0.11 -11.45
CA THR A 241 28.56 1.26 -12.37
C THR A 241 29.89 1.59 -13.06
N GLU A 242 31.01 1.08 -12.57
CA GLU A 242 32.32 1.26 -13.19
C GLU A 242 32.58 0.19 -14.27
N ASN A 243 31.86 -0.94 -14.23
CA ASN A 243 32.02 -2.05 -15.15
C ASN A 243 30.69 -2.72 -15.53
N MET A 244 29.73 -1.91 -15.98
CA MET A 244 28.41 -2.38 -16.39
C MET A 244 28.49 -3.33 -17.60
N SER A 245 27.74 -4.44 -17.53
CA SER A 245 27.63 -5.37 -18.65
C SER A 245 26.86 -4.75 -19.82
N GLN A 246 27.00 -5.30 -21.02
CA GLN A 246 26.20 -4.85 -22.17
C GLN A 246 24.69 -5.02 -21.93
N GLU A 247 24.29 -6.02 -21.15
CA GLU A 247 22.91 -6.23 -20.74
C GLU A 247 22.43 -5.11 -19.81
N ASP A 248 23.25 -4.67 -18.86
CA ASP A 248 22.93 -3.55 -17.95
C ASP A 248 22.74 -2.24 -18.72
N TRP A 249 23.65 -1.94 -19.65
CA TRP A 249 23.53 -0.75 -20.51
C TRP A 249 22.26 -0.79 -21.36
N THR A 250 21.94 -1.96 -21.91
CA THR A 250 20.74 -2.14 -22.73
C THR A 250 19.47 -1.99 -21.89
N ASP A 251 19.42 -2.57 -20.70
CA ASP A 251 18.27 -2.50 -19.80
C ASP A 251 18.02 -1.04 -19.35
N VAL A 252 19.05 -0.35 -18.86
CA VAL A 252 18.91 1.06 -18.45
C VAL A 252 18.45 1.95 -19.61
N ALA A 253 19.02 1.77 -20.81
CA ALA A 253 18.63 2.55 -21.99
C ALA A 253 17.20 2.25 -22.45
N THR A 254 16.81 0.97 -22.52
CA THR A 254 15.47 0.56 -22.96
C THR A 254 14.38 0.88 -21.93
N PHE A 255 14.69 0.79 -20.62
CA PHE A 255 13.85 1.30 -19.55
C PHE A 255 13.59 2.80 -19.72
N THR A 256 14.65 3.60 -19.89
CA THR A 256 14.54 5.05 -20.06
C THR A 256 13.71 5.39 -21.29
N ALA A 257 13.96 4.70 -22.41
CA ALA A 257 13.18 4.84 -23.64
C ALA A 257 11.71 4.45 -23.44
N SER A 258 11.39 3.42 -22.64
CA SER A 258 10.00 3.01 -22.39
C SER A 258 9.17 4.12 -21.72
N VAL A 259 9.79 4.84 -20.78
CA VAL A 259 9.15 5.96 -20.06
C VAL A 259 9.01 7.16 -20.98
N ILE A 260 10.11 7.57 -21.64
CA ILE A 260 10.14 8.74 -22.52
C ILE A 260 9.24 8.55 -23.75
N ASN A 261 9.26 7.38 -24.40
CA ASN A 261 8.46 7.15 -25.61
C ASN A 261 6.95 7.17 -25.36
N SER A 262 6.52 6.83 -24.14
CA SER A 262 5.12 6.99 -23.74
C SER A 262 4.71 8.47 -23.73
N LEU A 263 5.62 9.36 -23.36
CA LEU A 263 5.43 10.81 -23.43
C LEU A 263 5.44 11.30 -24.88
N HIS A 264 6.36 10.80 -25.72
CA HIS A 264 6.39 11.11 -27.16
C HIS A 264 5.07 10.75 -27.85
N GLU A 265 4.51 9.56 -27.55
CA GLU A 265 3.20 9.14 -28.08
C GLU A 265 2.08 10.10 -27.64
N ALA A 266 2.06 10.51 -26.36
CA ALA A 266 1.04 11.41 -25.83
C ALA A 266 1.03 12.79 -26.54
N VAL A 267 2.20 13.28 -26.96
CA VAL A 267 2.32 14.60 -27.61
C VAL A 267 2.30 14.53 -29.14
N GLY A 268 2.42 13.33 -29.72
CA GLY A 268 2.46 13.07 -31.16
C GLY A 268 3.85 13.22 -31.79
N SER A 269 4.92 13.00 -31.02
CA SER A 269 6.32 13.03 -31.47
C SER A 269 6.80 11.64 -31.88
N GLU A 270 7.84 11.56 -32.73
CA GLU A 270 8.45 10.28 -33.10
C GLU A 270 9.16 9.64 -31.90
N PRO A 271 8.98 8.34 -31.63
CA PRO A 271 9.68 7.65 -30.53
C PRO A 271 11.19 7.60 -30.72
N LEU A 272 11.93 7.75 -29.63
CA LEU A 272 13.38 7.56 -29.58
C LEU A 272 13.73 6.07 -29.71
N LYS A 273 14.81 5.77 -30.45
CA LYS A 273 15.31 4.40 -30.65
C LYS A 273 16.51 4.12 -29.75
N VAL A 274 16.57 2.95 -29.15
CA VAL A 274 17.81 2.45 -28.51
C VAL A 274 18.44 1.47 -29.49
N THR A 275 19.71 1.68 -29.85
CA THR A 275 20.42 0.83 -30.82
C THR A 275 21.72 0.30 -30.24
N LYS A 276 22.31 -0.68 -30.89
CA LYS A 276 23.66 -1.16 -30.54
C LYS A 276 24.69 -0.03 -30.52
N GLY A 277 24.61 0.89 -31.49
CA GLY A 277 25.47 2.08 -31.54
C GLY A 277 25.24 3.06 -30.40
N SER A 278 23.99 3.28 -29.98
CA SER A 278 23.70 4.18 -28.85
C SER A 278 24.10 3.57 -27.50
N VAL A 279 23.94 2.26 -27.32
CA VAL A 279 24.45 1.52 -26.16
C VAL A 279 25.98 1.53 -26.13
N GLN A 280 26.64 1.34 -27.28
CA GLN A 280 28.08 1.40 -27.39
C GLN A 280 28.62 2.79 -27.06
N TYR A 281 27.93 3.85 -27.47
CA TYR A 281 28.26 5.23 -27.10
C TYR A 281 28.27 5.41 -25.58
N ALA A 282 27.20 4.99 -24.89
CA ALA A 282 27.10 5.11 -23.44
C ALA A 282 28.23 4.36 -22.72
N LYS A 283 28.50 3.12 -23.15
CA LYS A 283 29.56 2.29 -22.60
C LYS A 283 30.93 2.93 -22.77
N THR A 284 31.30 3.32 -23.99
CA THR A 284 32.62 3.90 -24.27
C THR A 284 32.80 5.26 -23.58
N TYR A 285 31.72 6.03 -23.43
CA TYR A 285 31.75 7.26 -22.65
C TYR A 285 32.17 6.95 -21.21
N SER A 286 31.48 6.03 -20.54
CA SER A 286 31.78 5.69 -19.14
C SER A 286 33.18 5.11 -18.95
N GLU A 287 33.62 4.21 -19.84
CA GLU A 287 34.97 3.66 -19.82
C GLU A 287 36.05 4.76 -19.98
N SER A 288 35.85 5.69 -20.92
CA SER A 288 36.77 6.81 -21.13
C SER A 288 36.79 7.77 -19.94
N TYR A 289 35.64 8.00 -19.32
CA TYR A 289 35.50 8.93 -18.19
C TYR A 289 36.24 8.42 -16.96
N LEU A 290 36.13 7.11 -16.69
CA LEU A 290 36.84 6.45 -15.60
C LEU A 290 38.35 6.43 -15.84
N ALA A 291 38.78 6.18 -17.09
CA ALA A 291 40.20 6.16 -17.45
C ALA A 291 40.92 7.50 -17.19
N HIS A 292 40.23 8.63 -17.37
CA HIS A 292 40.81 9.97 -17.21
C HIS A 292 40.31 10.72 -15.97
N GLN A 293 39.65 10.03 -15.02
CA GLN A 293 39.00 10.64 -13.84
C GLN A 293 39.95 11.46 -12.96
N ASN A 294 41.25 11.17 -13.00
CA ASN A 294 42.29 11.85 -12.24
C ASN A 294 43.22 12.73 -13.10
N GLU A 295 43.01 12.77 -14.42
CA GLU A 295 43.91 13.46 -15.36
C GLU A 295 43.43 14.88 -15.72
N TYR A 296 42.12 15.12 -15.65
CA TYR A 296 41.50 16.35 -16.15
C TYR A 296 40.50 16.95 -15.16
N THR A 297 40.16 18.24 -15.36
CA THR A 297 38.98 18.82 -14.70
C THR A 297 37.72 18.09 -15.16
N GLU A 298 36.67 18.08 -14.34
CA GLU A 298 35.40 17.37 -14.62
C GLU A 298 34.85 17.74 -16.02
N ASP A 299 34.74 19.04 -16.32
CA ASP A 299 34.33 19.56 -17.64
C ASP A 299 35.23 19.07 -18.80
N THR A 300 36.54 19.00 -18.57
CA THR A 300 37.48 18.51 -19.59
C THR A 300 37.34 16.99 -19.77
N ASN A 301 37.10 16.25 -18.70
CA ASN A 301 36.93 14.80 -18.74
C ASN A 301 35.65 14.39 -19.48
N GLU A 302 34.54 15.10 -19.24
CA GLU A 302 33.30 14.90 -19.98
C GLU A 302 33.48 15.17 -21.48
N ARG A 303 34.12 16.29 -21.85
CA ARG A 303 34.39 16.64 -23.26
C ARG A 303 35.27 15.61 -23.97
N VAL A 304 36.31 15.11 -23.30
CA VAL A 304 37.19 14.06 -23.84
C VAL A 304 36.41 12.76 -24.02
N SER A 305 35.66 12.34 -23.00
CA SER A 305 34.88 11.11 -23.02
C SER A 305 33.80 11.11 -24.09
N SER A 306 33.11 12.25 -24.28
CA SER A 306 32.16 12.43 -25.38
C SER A 306 32.82 12.31 -26.75
N THR A 307 34.02 12.89 -26.92
CA THR A 307 34.75 12.83 -28.18
C THR A 307 35.19 11.40 -28.51
N VAL A 308 35.68 10.67 -27.51
CA VAL A 308 36.09 9.27 -27.63
C VAL A 308 34.89 8.38 -27.96
N ALA A 309 33.79 8.51 -27.22
CA ALA A 309 32.56 7.77 -27.43
C ALA A 309 31.95 8.03 -28.81
N SER A 310 31.94 9.30 -29.25
CA SER A 310 31.45 9.70 -30.57
C SER A 310 32.23 8.99 -31.67
N LYS A 311 33.56 9.04 -31.62
CA LYS A 311 34.42 8.40 -32.61
C LYS A 311 34.30 6.87 -32.59
N ALA A 312 34.27 6.26 -31.41
CA ALA A 312 34.16 4.81 -31.25
C ALA A 312 32.81 4.26 -31.74
N SER A 313 31.76 5.07 -31.66
CA SER A 313 30.42 4.70 -32.09
C SER A 313 30.13 5.07 -33.54
N GLY A 314 31.08 5.67 -34.28
CA GLY A 314 30.88 6.04 -35.69
C GLY A 314 30.17 7.39 -35.93
N LEU A 315 30.23 8.32 -34.98
CA LEU A 315 29.74 9.70 -35.14
C LEU A 315 30.87 10.61 -35.65
N ASN A 316 30.56 11.50 -36.61
CA ASN A 316 31.52 12.41 -37.28
C ASN A 316 31.75 13.74 -36.52
N TYR A 317 31.00 14.00 -35.43
CA TYR A 317 30.95 15.31 -34.79
C TYR A 317 31.89 15.42 -33.56
N THR A 318 32.59 16.56 -33.45
CA THR A 318 33.57 16.87 -32.39
C THR A 318 32.99 17.72 -31.25
N TYR A 319 31.70 18.04 -31.31
CA TYR A 319 30.98 18.76 -30.25
C TYR A 319 30.03 17.79 -29.56
N PRO A 320 29.95 17.79 -28.22
CA PRO A 320 29.20 16.78 -27.48
C PRO A 320 27.70 16.82 -27.84
N PRO A 321 27.02 15.66 -27.98
CA PRO A 321 25.57 15.62 -27.94
C PRO A 321 25.12 16.25 -26.61
N PHE A 322 24.06 17.05 -26.62
CA PHE A 322 23.53 17.64 -25.39
C PHE A 322 23.24 16.52 -24.38
N TYR A 323 23.91 16.59 -23.23
CA TYR A 323 23.67 15.71 -22.10
C TYR A 323 23.43 16.61 -20.88
N ASP A 324 22.38 16.33 -20.13
CA ASP A 324 22.12 16.96 -18.84
C ASP A 324 22.37 15.90 -17.75
N THR A 325 23.06 16.31 -16.69
CA THR A 325 23.58 15.40 -15.66
C THR A 325 22.66 15.40 -14.44
N ALA A 326 22.40 14.22 -13.91
CA ALA A 326 21.55 14.03 -12.75
C ALA A 326 22.28 13.19 -11.71
N SER A 327 22.26 13.65 -10.45
CA SER A 327 22.87 12.90 -9.35
C SER A 327 22.14 11.56 -9.13
N ILE A 328 22.91 10.49 -8.93
CA ILE A 328 22.38 9.23 -8.41
C ILE A 328 22.32 9.36 -6.88
N ASP A 329 21.17 9.06 -6.28
CA ASP A 329 21.03 9.11 -4.82
C ASP A 329 21.87 7.97 -4.20
N ARG A 330 22.97 8.32 -3.54
CA ARG A 330 23.91 7.35 -2.98
C ARG A 330 23.95 7.41 -1.47
N ARG A 331 24.04 6.23 -0.86
CA ARG A 331 24.29 6.07 0.56
C ARG A 331 25.78 5.99 0.83
N VAL A 332 26.23 6.73 1.83
CA VAL A 332 27.63 6.74 2.23
C VAL A 332 27.89 5.53 3.14
N GLU A 333 28.72 4.61 2.67
CA GLU A 333 29.16 3.42 3.42
C GLU A 333 30.23 3.81 4.44
N SER A 334 31.22 4.63 4.04
CA SER A 334 32.26 5.11 4.94
C SER A 334 32.88 6.43 4.48
N ILE A 335 33.47 7.17 5.42
CA ILE A 335 34.26 8.37 5.12
C ILE A 335 35.60 8.26 5.83
N GLU A 336 36.67 8.12 5.06
CA GLU A 336 38.04 8.25 5.54
C GLU A 336 38.56 9.66 5.28
N THR A 337 39.05 10.33 6.32
CA THR A 337 39.70 11.64 6.17
C THR A 337 41.19 11.45 6.29
N ILE A 338 41.90 11.65 5.17
CA ILE A 338 43.35 11.57 5.09
C ILE A 338 43.90 13.00 5.16
N PHE A 339 44.80 13.22 6.11
CA PHE A 339 45.54 14.48 6.22
C PHE A 339 46.87 14.30 5.48
N THR A 340 47.02 15.01 4.36
CA THR A 340 48.29 15.06 3.61
C THR A 340 48.98 16.40 3.87
N ASN A 341 50.27 16.50 3.54
CA ASN A 341 51.01 17.76 3.63
C ASN A 341 50.47 18.85 2.67
N GLU A 342 49.58 18.49 1.74
CA GLU A 342 48.97 19.36 0.74
C GLU A 342 47.49 19.71 1.04
N GLY A 343 46.89 19.17 2.12
CA GLY A 343 45.52 19.47 2.52
C GLY A 343 44.75 18.32 3.17
N MET A 344 43.45 18.53 3.36
CA MET A 344 42.52 17.49 3.85
C MET A 344 41.85 16.80 2.67
N THR A 345 42.08 15.50 2.50
CA THR A 345 41.40 14.69 1.48
C THR A 345 40.35 13.81 2.16
N ARG A 346 39.09 13.85 1.70
CA ARG A 346 38.02 12.95 2.16
C ARG A 346 37.80 11.85 1.13
N ASN A 347 38.15 10.63 1.48
CA ASN A 347 37.76 9.44 0.76
C ASN A 347 36.37 9.03 1.24
N VAL A 348 35.39 8.98 0.34
CA VAL A 348 34.02 8.56 0.66
C VAL A 348 33.77 7.26 -0.08
N THR A 349 33.52 6.18 0.66
CA THR A 349 33.04 4.91 0.11
C THR A 349 31.51 4.92 0.10
N TYR A 350 30.90 4.43 -0.97
CA TYR A 350 29.46 4.42 -1.14
C TYR A 350 28.94 2.98 -1.18
N GLU A 351 27.69 2.79 -0.73
CA GLU A 351 27.04 1.48 -0.83
C GLU A 351 26.89 1.07 -2.31
N PRO A 352 26.99 -0.24 -2.64
CA PRO A 352 26.76 -0.73 -4.00
C PRO A 352 25.34 -0.41 -4.48
N LEU A 353 25.22 0.01 -5.74
CA LEU A 353 23.93 0.35 -6.33
C LEU A 353 23.20 -0.89 -6.85
N THR A 354 21.91 -0.97 -6.60
CA THR A 354 21.02 -1.89 -7.31
C THR A 354 20.56 -1.28 -8.63
N LEU A 355 20.22 -2.12 -9.60
CA LEU A 355 19.65 -1.69 -10.87
C LEU A 355 18.37 -0.85 -10.68
N GLY A 356 17.58 -1.18 -9.66
CA GLY A 356 16.40 -0.41 -9.27
C GLY A 356 16.70 0.99 -8.76
N GLU A 357 17.81 1.19 -8.04
CA GLU A 357 18.22 2.53 -7.58
C GLU A 357 18.66 3.42 -8.74
N ILE A 358 19.35 2.84 -9.74
CA ILE A 358 19.72 3.54 -10.99
C ILE A 358 18.44 3.92 -11.76
N LYS A 359 17.54 2.96 -12.03
CA LYS A 359 16.28 3.18 -12.75
C LYS A 359 15.35 4.15 -12.01
N SER A 360 15.26 4.06 -10.69
CA SER A 360 14.48 4.99 -9.84
C SER A 360 15.03 6.41 -9.92
N SER A 361 16.36 6.58 -9.91
CA SER A 361 16.99 7.90 -10.06
C SER A 361 16.68 8.51 -11.44
N ILE A 362 16.78 7.70 -12.51
CA ILE A 362 16.39 8.09 -13.87
C ILE A 362 14.91 8.48 -13.94
N TYR A 363 14.03 7.66 -13.36
CA TYR A 363 12.59 7.91 -13.36
C TYR A 363 12.24 9.22 -12.65
N ASN A 364 12.83 9.46 -11.48
CA ASN A 364 12.60 10.67 -10.70
C ASN A 364 13.16 11.91 -11.41
N TYR A 365 14.26 11.78 -12.14
CA TYR A 365 14.79 12.84 -12.97
C TYR A 365 13.86 13.17 -14.15
N ILE A 366 13.30 12.17 -14.85
CA ILE A 366 12.29 12.42 -15.89
C ILE A 366 11.08 13.17 -15.31
N LEU A 367 10.60 12.79 -14.12
CA LEU A 367 9.54 13.51 -13.42
C LEU A 367 9.95 14.94 -13.03
N ALA A 368 11.21 15.15 -12.63
CA ALA A 368 11.73 16.47 -12.31
C ALA A 368 11.79 17.36 -13.56
N GLN A 369 12.23 16.82 -14.69
CA GLN A 369 12.22 17.51 -15.98
C GLN A 369 10.81 17.91 -16.40
N LEU A 370 9.81 17.05 -16.23
CA LEU A 370 8.41 17.41 -16.51
C LEU A 370 7.86 18.54 -15.62
N ARG A 371 8.50 18.82 -14.46
CA ARG A 371 8.11 19.90 -13.53
C ARG A 371 8.84 21.23 -13.80
N ASP A 372 9.90 21.25 -14.61
CA ASP A 372 10.69 22.46 -14.88
C ASP A 372 10.24 23.18 -16.18
N THR A 373 10.08 24.50 -16.09
CA THR A 373 9.47 25.38 -17.11
C THR A 373 10.37 25.73 -18.30
N TYR A 374 11.70 25.65 -18.19
CA TYR A 374 12.60 26.32 -19.16
C TYR A 374 13.41 25.38 -20.07
N ASP A 375 13.71 24.15 -19.65
CA ASP A 375 14.57 23.19 -20.39
C ASP A 375 13.94 21.80 -20.67
N SER A 376 12.73 21.55 -20.19
CA SER A 376 12.07 20.23 -20.31
C SER A 376 11.88 19.74 -21.75
N ASN A 377 11.71 20.68 -22.70
CA ASN A 377 11.56 20.38 -24.13
C ASN A 377 12.87 20.00 -24.83
N SER A 378 14.04 20.43 -24.32
CA SER A 378 15.34 20.16 -24.95
C SER A 378 15.90 18.79 -24.53
N ILE A 379 15.67 18.39 -23.28
CA ILE A 379 16.23 17.16 -22.69
C ILE A 379 15.42 15.92 -23.04
N LEU A 380 14.08 15.99 -23.01
CA LEU A 380 13.22 14.85 -23.27
C LEU A 380 12.79 14.70 -24.74
N GLY A 381 13.07 15.67 -25.63
CA GLY A 381 12.75 15.58 -27.06
C GLY A 381 11.24 15.60 -27.40
N LEU A 382 10.39 16.14 -26.51
CA LEU A 382 8.94 15.96 -26.62
C LEU A 382 8.27 16.79 -27.73
N PHE A 383 8.69 18.04 -27.98
CA PHE A 383 7.95 18.95 -28.86
C PHE A 383 8.82 19.57 -29.97
N PRO A 384 8.39 19.52 -31.25
CA PRO A 384 8.99 20.33 -32.30
C PRO A 384 8.52 21.79 -32.18
N VAL A 385 9.43 22.75 -32.04
CA VAL A 385 9.08 24.18 -31.88
C VAL A 385 8.88 24.83 -33.26
N SER A 386 7.70 25.39 -33.52
CA SER A 386 7.43 26.19 -34.73
C SER A 386 7.89 27.64 -34.55
N GLY A 387 9.02 28.05 -35.14
CA GLY A 387 9.42 29.45 -35.20
C GLY A 387 10.91 29.68 -34.96
N ALA A 388 11.66 29.82 -36.06
CA ALA A 388 13.10 30.05 -36.08
C ALA A 388 13.49 31.50 -35.76
N THR A 389 14.27 31.76 -34.71
CA THR A 389 15.20 32.92 -34.69
C THR A 389 16.55 32.62 -34.00
N SER A 390 17.56 32.48 -34.86
CA SER A 390 18.95 33.01 -34.77
C SER A 390 19.94 32.64 -33.65
N ARG A 391 19.67 31.83 -32.63
CA ARG A 391 20.73 31.17 -31.84
C ARG A 391 20.27 29.80 -31.32
N GLY A 392 20.51 28.78 -32.16
CA GLY A 392 20.55 27.36 -31.79
C GLY A 392 19.37 26.80 -30.99
N LYS A 393 18.18 26.70 -31.60
CA LYS A 393 17.07 25.90 -31.07
C LYS A 393 16.58 24.90 -32.12
N TYR A 394 17.33 23.82 -32.29
CA TYR A 394 16.96 22.61 -33.04
C TYR A 394 17.72 21.47 -32.32
N LEU A 395 17.10 20.37 -31.94
CA LEU A 395 16.76 19.22 -32.80
C LEU A 395 15.97 18.21 -31.94
N ASN A 396 15.16 17.34 -32.55
CA ASN A 396 14.56 16.19 -31.87
C ASN A 396 15.51 14.99 -31.99
N GLY A 397 15.87 14.32 -30.89
CA GLY A 397 16.76 13.16 -30.91
C GLY A 397 16.13 11.99 -31.66
N ASN A 398 16.93 11.16 -32.33
CA ASN A 398 16.43 9.95 -33.00
C ASN A 398 16.86 8.67 -32.27
N TYR A 399 18.00 8.73 -31.58
CA TYR A 399 18.54 7.63 -30.81
C TYR A 399 18.82 8.07 -29.37
N LEU A 400 18.58 7.17 -28.41
CA LEU A 400 18.76 7.41 -26.99
C LEU A 400 19.95 6.60 -26.47
N ALA A 401 20.86 7.28 -25.79
CA ALA A 401 21.91 6.67 -24.98
C ALA A 401 21.75 7.15 -23.53
N VAL A 402 22.05 6.28 -22.57
CA VAL A 402 22.01 6.63 -21.14
C VAL A 402 23.36 6.28 -20.55
N VAL A 403 24.12 7.31 -20.18
CA VAL A 403 25.42 7.18 -19.53
C VAL A 403 25.18 7.04 -18.04
N VAL A 404 25.79 6.05 -17.42
CA VAL A 404 25.74 5.83 -15.98
C VAL A 404 27.17 5.84 -15.46
N LEU A 405 27.39 6.63 -14.42
CA LEU A 405 28.66 6.79 -13.74
C LEU A 405 28.43 6.67 -12.24
N ASP A 406 29.52 6.51 -11.49
CA ASP A 406 29.47 6.21 -10.06
C ASP A 406 28.64 7.22 -9.23
N LYS A 407 28.54 8.50 -9.63
CA LYS A 407 27.82 9.56 -8.89
C LYS A 407 26.62 10.16 -9.61
N TYR A 408 26.51 9.95 -10.90
CA TYR A 408 25.53 10.63 -11.73
C TYR A 408 25.23 9.78 -12.97
N PHE A 409 24.12 10.09 -13.63
CA PHE A 409 23.82 9.59 -14.95
C PHE A 409 23.47 10.76 -15.87
N SER A 410 23.51 10.49 -17.16
CA SER A 410 23.13 11.46 -18.19
C SER A 410 22.25 10.80 -19.24
N ILE A 411 21.18 11.48 -19.61
CA ILE A 411 20.35 11.11 -20.75
C ILE A 411 20.90 11.85 -21.97
N VAL A 412 21.26 11.09 -23.00
CA VAL A 412 21.94 11.61 -24.20
C VAL A 412 21.07 11.37 -25.42
N ASN A 413 20.66 12.46 -26.07
CA ASN A 413 19.96 12.41 -27.35
C ASN A 413 20.96 12.46 -28.50
N ILE A 414 20.97 11.40 -29.31
CA ILE A 414 21.80 11.28 -30.51
C ILE A 414 20.93 11.58 -31.73
N TYR A 415 21.41 12.51 -32.55
CA TYR A 415 20.67 13.06 -33.69
C TYR A 415 21.13 12.42 -35.00
N ASP A 416 20.17 12.10 -35.87
CA ASP A 416 20.42 11.59 -37.24
C ASP A 416 20.64 12.74 -38.25
N THR A 417 20.31 13.99 -37.86
CA THR A 417 20.06 15.06 -38.85
C THR A 417 21.31 15.75 -39.39
N VAL A 418 21.53 15.55 -40.69
CA VAL A 418 22.19 16.47 -41.63
C VAL A 418 21.70 17.92 -41.44
N MET A 419 22.59 18.87 -41.14
CA MET A 419 22.27 20.29 -41.32
C MET A 419 22.48 20.68 -42.78
N SER A 420 21.44 21.17 -43.44
CA SER A 420 21.61 21.98 -44.66
C SER A 420 22.04 23.38 -44.23
N THR A 421 23.35 23.62 -44.23
CA THR A 421 23.86 25.00 -44.17
C THR A 421 23.97 25.55 -45.59
N ASN A 422 24.10 26.87 -45.76
CA ASN A 422 24.37 27.52 -47.06
C ASN A 422 25.69 27.04 -47.73
N TRP A 423 26.43 26.10 -47.13
CA TRP A 423 27.74 25.59 -47.56
C TRP A 423 27.72 24.08 -47.92
N GLY A 424 26.56 23.42 -47.89
CA GLY A 424 26.38 22.00 -48.24
C GLY A 424 25.78 21.15 -47.12
N THR A 425 25.38 19.92 -47.46
CA THR A 425 24.87 18.88 -46.55
C THR A 425 26.03 18.08 -45.95
N THR A 426 26.17 18.09 -44.63
CA THR A 426 27.14 17.23 -43.91
C THR A 426 26.38 16.23 -43.04
N SER A 427 26.59 14.92 -43.26
CA SER A 427 26.08 13.89 -42.36
C SER A 427 26.93 13.81 -41.10
N TYR A 428 26.28 13.90 -39.92
CA TYR A 428 26.96 13.74 -38.63
C TYR A 428 27.14 12.27 -38.24
N MET A 429 26.50 11.33 -38.93
CA MET A 429 26.70 9.90 -38.77
C MET A 429 27.53 9.35 -39.92
N SER A 430 28.51 8.52 -39.61
CA SER A 430 29.17 7.66 -40.60
C SER A 430 28.41 6.34 -40.74
N ASP A 431 28.69 5.58 -41.81
CA ASP A 431 28.14 4.21 -41.99
C ASP A 431 28.53 3.23 -40.86
N ALA A 432 29.40 3.64 -39.93
CA ALA A 432 29.86 2.82 -38.81
C ALA A 432 28.99 2.88 -37.55
N PHE A 433 27.99 3.79 -37.45
CA PHE A 433 27.07 3.79 -36.31
C PHE A 433 26.05 2.66 -36.43
N ASP A 434 26.05 1.71 -35.49
CA ASP A 434 25.16 0.56 -35.54
C ASP A 434 23.72 0.95 -35.18
N THR A 435 22.89 1.10 -36.21
CA THR A 435 21.47 1.46 -36.08
C THR A 435 20.56 0.26 -35.76
N THR A 436 21.11 -0.94 -35.51
CA THR A 436 20.31 -2.12 -35.15
C THR A 436 19.55 -1.86 -33.85
N PRO A 437 18.20 -1.85 -33.87
CA PRO A 437 17.41 -1.46 -32.72
C PRO A 437 17.33 -2.58 -31.68
N TYR A 438 17.32 -2.19 -30.40
CA TYR A 438 16.85 -3.03 -29.31
C TYR A 438 15.33 -2.90 -29.17
N THR A 439 14.69 -3.98 -28.73
CA THR A 439 13.26 -3.97 -28.43
C THR A 439 13.00 -3.14 -27.18
N ILE A 440 12.20 -2.09 -27.32
CA ILE A 440 11.78 -1.25 -26.20
C ILE A 440 10.45 -1.81 -25.66
N PRO A 441 10.37 -2.17 -24.37
CA PRO A 441 9.10 -2.60 -23.76
C PRO A 441 8.10 -1.44 -23.81
N SER A 442 6.91 -1.65 -24.38
CA SER A 442 5.81 -0.67 -24.28
C SER A 442 4.60 -1.33 -23.66
N THR A 443 3.93 -0.62 -22.74
CA THR A 443 2.72 -1.12 -22.07
C THR A 443 1.66 -1.54 -23.10
N LYS A 444 1.53 -0.81 -24.19
CA LYS A 444 0.59 -1.09 -25.30
C LYS A 444 0.90 -2.40 -26.02
N ALA A 445 2.17 -2.66 -26.35
CA ALA A 445 2.57 -3.92 -26.97
C ALA A 445 2.40 -5.11 -26.01
N LEU A 446 2.70 -4.90 -24.73
CA LEU A 446 2.48 -5.92 -23.69
C LEU A 446 0.99 -6.23 -23.48
N GLN A 447 0.11 -5.23 -23.52
CA GLN A 447 -1.35 -5.42 -23.45
C GLN A 447 -1.91 -6.17 -24.66
N ALA A 448 -1.40 -5.88 -25.86
CA ALA A 448 -1.75 -6.63 -27.07
C ALA A 448 -1.34 -8.10 -26.95
N LYS A 449 -0.09 -8.36 -26.52
CA LYS A 449 0.41 -9.71 -26.26
C LYS A 449 -0.40 -10.44 -25.19
N LEU A 450 -0.76 -9.76 -24.09
CA LEU A 450 -1.59 -10.33 -23.03
C LEU A 450 -2.98 -10.72 -23.56
N THR A 451 -3.56 -9.91 -24.44
CA THR A 451 -4.86 -10.20 -25.07
C THR A 451 -4.78 -11.43 -25.96
N GLU A 452 -3.71 -11.54 -26.77
CA GLU A 452 -3.46 -12.71 -27.60
C GLU A 452 -3.28 -13.97 -26.76
N LEU A 453 -2.43 -13.94 -25.74
CA LEU A 453 -2.21 -15.07 -24.83
C LEU A 453 -3.50 -15.50 -24.11
N LYS A 454 -4.29 -14.54 -23.61
CA LYS A 454 -5.59 -14.83 -22.98
C LYS A 454 -6.59 -15.43 -23.98
N GLY A 455 -6.51 -15.06 -25.26
CA GLY A 455 -7.33 -15.64 -26.33
C GLY A 455 -6.99 -17.10 -26.64
N GLN A 456 -5.74 -17.53 -26.41
CA GLN A 456 -5.30 -18.92 -26.61
C GLN A 456 -5.71 -19.85 -25.45
N LEU A 457 -5.97 -19.30 -24.26
CA LEU A 457 -6.23 -20.08 -23.05
C LEU A 457 -7.52 -20.94 -23.13
N PRO A 458 -8.67 -20.45 -23.64
CA PRO A 458 -9.86 -21.28 -23.83
C PRO A 458 -9.59 -22.49 -24.75
N ILE A 459 -8.83 -22.30 -25.83
CA ILE A 459 -8.51 -23.35 -26.80
C ILE A 459 -7.71 -24.47 -26.14
N LEU A 460 -6.68 -24.12 -25.36
CA LEU A 460 -5.88 -25.11 -24.64
C LEU A 460 -6.67 -25.80 -23.52
N ASN A 461 -7.56 -25.08 -22.83
CA ASN A 461 -8.44 -25.67 -21.83
C ASN A 461 -9.45 -26.66 -22.45
N ASP A 462 -10.00 -26.36 -23.63
CA ASP A 462 -10.87 -27.27 -24.37
C ASP A 462 -10.11 -28.52 -24.84
N ASN A 463 -8.85 -28.36 -25.27
CA ASN A 463 -7.96 -29.48 -25.61
C ASN A 463 -7.67 -30.36 -24.37
N LEU A 464 -7.37 -29.76 -23.23
CA LEU A 464 -7.16 -30.47 -21.96
C LEU A 464 -8.43 -31.21 -21.52
N LYS A 465 -9.59 -30.58 -21.64
CA LYS A 465 -10.88 -31.21 -21.36
C LYS A 465 -11.11 -32.41 -22.28
N THR A 466 -10.89 -32.25 -23.58
CA THR A 466 -11.03 -33.33 -24.57
C THR A 466 -10.10 -34.49 -24.28
N ALA A 467 -8.83 -34.22 -23.95
CA ALA A 467 -7.87 -35.26 -23.57
C ALA A 467 -8.27 -35.97 -22.27
N THR A 468 -8.82 -35.23 -21.29
CA THR A 468 -9.33 -35.77 -20.04
C THR A 468 -10.54 -36.68 -20.26
N ASP A 469 -11.52 -36.24 -21.07
CA ASP A 469 -12.71 -37.02 -21.42
C ASP A 469 -12.32 -38.30 -22.18
N ASN A 470 -11.34 -38.21 -23.08
CA ASN A 470 -10.81 -39.38 -23.80
C ASN A 470 -10.12 -40.38 -22.85
N LEU A 471 -9.32 -39.91 -21.89
CA LEU A 471 -8.73 -40.77 -20.87
C LEU A 471 -9.80 -41.55 -20.08
N VAL A 472 -10.87 -40.87 -19.65
CA VAL A 472 -11.98 -41.51 -18.94
C VAL A 472 -12.67 -42.57 -19.81
N ALA A 473 -12.88 -42.26 -21.10
CA ALA A 473 -13.45 -43.23 -22.05
C ALA A 473 -12.55 -44.47 -22.21
N LYS A 474 -11.23 -44.29 -22.34
CA LYS A 474 -10.27 -45.40 -22.44
C LYS A 474 -10.19 -46.22 -21.16
N GLN A 475 -10.25 -45.60 -19.98
CA GLN A 475 -10.32 -46.30 -18.69
C GLN A 475 -11.59 -47.15 -18.58
N THR A 476 -12.73 -46.65 -19.07
CA THR A 476 -14.01 -47.39 -19.09
C THR A 476 -13.96 -48.57 -20.06
N ALA A 477 -13.34 -48.40 -21.22
CA ALA A 477 -13.12 -49.48 -22.18
C ALA A 477 -12.22 -50.58 -21.60
N LYS A 478 -11.13 -50.19 -20.91
CA LYS A 478 -10.27 -51.16 -20.20
C LYS A 478 -11.04 -51.93 -19.13
N ALA A 479 -11.86 -51.26 -18.31
CA ALA A 479 -12.67 -51.94 -17.31
C ALA A 479 -13.66 -52.94 -17.92
N SER A 480 -14.16 -52.67 -19.13
CA SER A 480 -15.03 -53.58 -19.88
C SER A 480 -14.25 -54.80 -20.42
N ALA A 481 -13.05 -54.58 -20.96
CA ALA A 481 -12.15 -55.65 -21.40
C ALA A 481 -11.71 -56.55 -20.22
N ASP A 482 -11.40 -55.96 -19.06
CA ASP A 482 -11.07 -56.70 -17.84
C ASP A 482 -12.23 -57.64 -17.41
N LYS A 483 -13.48 -57.17 -17.50
CA LYS A 483 -14.67 -57.99 -17.22
C LYS A 483 -14.85 -59.14 -18.21
N GLN A 484 -14.59 -58.90 -19.50
CA GLN A 484 -14.73 -59.92 -20.54
C GLN A 484 -13.71 -61.06 -20.38
N VAL A 485 -12.46 -60.72 -20.05
CA VAL A 485 -11.41 -61.72 -19.73
C VAL A 485 -11.80 -62.54 -18.50
N ALA A 486 -12.32 -61.89 -17.45
CA ALA A 486 -12.80 -62.59 -16.26
C ALA A 486 -13.94 -63.58 -16.56
N SER A 487 -14.91 -63.19 -17.39
CA SER A 487 -16.02 -64.07 -17.81
C SER A 487 -15.55 -65.28 -18.60
N LEU A 488 -14.76 -65.08 -19.66
CA LEU A 488 -14.28 -66.17 -20.53
C LEU A 488 -13.33 -67.13 -19.79
N THR A 489 -12.62 -66.64 -18.77
CA THR A 489 -11.80 -67.49 -17.89
C THR A 489 -12.66 -68.44 -17.06
N ALA A 490 -13.83 -67.98 -16.61
CA ALA A 490 -14.80 -68.82 -15.90
C ALA A 490 -15.49 -69.83 -16.85
N ASP A 491 -15.85 -69.40 -18.06
CA ASP A 491 -16.48 -70.27 -19.06
C ASP A 491 -15.54 -71.40 -19.52
N LEU A 492 -14.26 -71.09 -19.76
CA LEU A 492 -13.26 -72.11 -20.13
C LEU A 492 -13.14 -73.20 -19.06
N LYS A 493 -13.15 -72.81 -17.78
CA LYS A 493 -13.09 -73.75 -16.66
C LYS A 493 -14.32 -74.67 -16.64
N ASN A 494 -15.50 -74.12 -16.85
CA ASN A 494 -16.75 -74.89 -16.90
C ASN A 494 -16.77 -75.88 -18.07
N ASP A 495 -16.31 -75.47 -19.25
CA ASP A 495 -16.26 -76.34 -20.44
C ASP A 495 -15.24 -77.48 -20.30
N GLN A 496 -14.09 -77.22 -19.65
CA GLN A 496 -13.08 -78.24 -19.31
C GLN A 496 -13.61 -79.27 -18.32
N ASP A 497 -14.34 -78.82 -17.30
CA ASP A 497 -14.97 -79.70 -16.31
C ASP A 497 -16.06 -80.60 -16.93
N ALA A 498 -16.75 -80.14 -17.97
CA ALA A 498 -17.74 -80.92 -18.72
C ALA A 498 -17.09 -81.97 -19.66
N LEU A 499 -15.98 -81.64 -20.31
CA LEU A 499 -15.25 -82.57 -21.19
C LEU A 499 -14.69 -83.77 -20.41
N ALA A 500 -14.15 -83.52 -19.22
CA ALA A 500 -13.61 -84.56 -18.34
C ALA A 500 -14.67 -85.62 -17.94
N LYS A 501 -15.95 -85.22 -17.83
CA LYS A 501 -17.05 -86.12 -17.49
C LYS A 501 -17.46 -87.04 -18.64
N LEU A 502 -17.45 -86.55 -19.89
CA LEU A 502 -17.82 -87.34 -21.07
C LEU A 502 -16.73 -88.33 -21.48
N GLN A 503 -15.45 -87.96 -21.33
CA GLN A 503 -14.31 -88.84 -21.62
C GLN A 503 -14.25 -90.08 -20.71
N ALA A 504 -14.77 -89.97 -19.48
CA ALA A 504 -14.86 -91.09 -18.54
C ALA A 504 -15.88 -92.18 -18.97
N GLN A 505 -16.87 -91.85 -19.80
CA GLN A 505 -17.94 -92.77 -20.21
C GLN A 505 -17.57 -93.63 -21.45
N LYS A 506 -16.70 -93.14 -22.35
CA LYS A 506 -16.22 -93.85 -23.56
C LYS A 506 -15.33 -95.07 -23.25
N ALA A 507 -14.62 -95.06 -22.11
CA ALA A 507 -13.70 -96.11 -21.70
C ALA A 507 -14.38 -97.42 -21.23
N VAL A 508 -15.71 -97.42 -21.09
CA VAL A 508 -16.54 -98.51 -20.53
C VAL A 508 -17.09 -99.47 -21.61
N LYS A 509 -16.69 -99.40 -22.89
CA LYS A 509 -17.26 -100.21 -23.99
C LYS A 509 -16.49 -101.51 -24.34
N ASP A 510 -15.17 -101.60 -24.12
CA ASP A 510 -14.34 -102.51 -24.95
C ASP A 510 -13.85 -103.85 -24.33
N ASN A 511 -13.92 -104.15 -23.02
CA ASN A 511 -13.23 -105.34 -22.45
C ASN A 511 -13.91 -105.97 -21.20
N GLY A 512 -15.05 -106.69 -21.35
CA GLY A 512 -16.09 -106.79 -20.30
C GLY A 512 -16.17 -107.96 -19.29
N PRO A 513 -15.98 -109.26 -19.59
CA PRO A 513 -16.44 -110.31 -18.63
C PRO A 513 -15.37 -111.18 -17.93
N LYS A 514 -14.11 -111.19 -18.37
CA LYS A 514 -13.07 -112.11 -17.82
C LYS A 514 -12.21 -111.51 -16.69
N ASP A 515 -12.22 -110.20 -16.55
CA ASP A 515 -11.36 -109.43 -15.64
C ASP A 515 -11.95 -109.24 -14.21
N LEU A 516 -13.19 -109.67 -13.94
CA LEU A 516 -13.97 -109.24 -12.75
C LEU A 516 -13.51 -109.97 -11.50
N ALA A 517 -13.19 -111.25 -11.66
CA ALA A 517 -12.75 -112.11 -10.57
C ALA A 517 -11.31 -111.82 -10.13
N ALA A 518 -10.45 -111.35 -11.02
CA ALA A 518 -9.05 -111.00 -10.71
C ALA A 518 -8.92 -109.58 -10.13
N ALA A 519 -9.86 -108.70 -10.45
CA ALA A 519 -9.85 -107.32 -10.02
C ALA A 519 -10.37 -107.08 -8.59
N ASP A 520 -11.31 -107.91 -8.09
CA ASP A 520 -11.87 -107.79 -6.72
C ASP A 520 -10.78 -107.83 -5.63
N GLN A 521 -9.74 -108.63 -5.85
CA GLN A 521 -8.64 -108.77 -4.91
C GLN A 521 -7.65 -107.60 -4.97
N LYS A 522 -7.40 -107.05 -6.16
CA LYS A 522 -6.53 -105.86 -6.34
C LYS A 522 -7.19 -104.58 -5.83
N VAL A 523 -8.53 -104.51 -5.87
CA VAL A 523 -9.32 -103.41 -5.30
C VAL A 523 -9.09 -103.26 -3.81
N LYS A 524 -9.16 -104.36 -3.06
CA LYS A 524 -9.04 -104.34 -1.60
C LYS A 524 -7.68 -103.81 -1.16
N ASP A 525 -6.62 -104.22 -1.85
CA ASP A 525 -5.24 -103.77 -1.56
C ASP A 525 -5.00 -102.32 -2.00
N ALA A 526 -5.60 -101.87 -3.10
CA ALA A 526 -5.52 -100.49 -3.56
C ALA A 526 -6.29 -99.53 -2.64
N ILE A 527 -7.49 -99.91 -2.18
CA ILE A 527 -8.32 -99.08 -1.28
C ILE A 527 -7.60 -98.83 0.05
N ALA A 528 -6.89 -99.82 0.59
CA ALA A 528 -6.08 -99.65 1.80
C ALA A 528 -4.99 -98.55 1.60
N LYS A 529 -4.24 -98.61 0.50
CA LYS A 529 -3.21 -97.62 0.16
C LYS A 529 -3.77 -96.23 -0.16
N TYR A 530 -4.94 -96.15 -0.81
CA TYR A 530 -5.62 -94.87 -1.05
C TYR A 530 -6.15 -94.25 0.23
N ASN A 531 -6.71 -95.02 1.15
CA ASN A 531 -7.18 -94.47 2.42
C ASN A 531 -6.02 -93.91 3.26
N GLU A 532 -4.86 -94.55 3.24
CA GLU A 532 -3.62 -94.01 3.81
C GLU A 532 -3.15 -92.73 3.09
N ALA A 533 -3.12 -92.73 1.74
CA ALA A 533 -2.72 -91.55 0.96
C ALA A 533 -3.72 -90.38 1.04
N LYS A 534 -5.02 -90.67 1.18
CA LYS A 534 -6.11 -89.69 1.39
C LYS A 534 -6.02 -89.05 2.76
N LYS A 535 -5.69 -89.83 3.79
CA LYS A 535 -5.40 -89.30 5.12
C LYS A 535 -4.14 -88.41 5.07
N ALA A 536 -3.07 -88.88 4.43
CA ALA A 536 -1.84 -88.10 4.26
C ALA A 536 -2.05 -86.79 3.47
N TYR A 537 -2.88 -86.78 2.43
CA TYR A 537 -3.24 -85.55 1.72
C TYR A 537 -4.12 -84.62 2.56
N ALA A 538 -5.10 -85.14 3.30
CA ALA A 538 -5.93 -84.33 4.20
C ALA A 538 -5.08 -83.68 5.30
N ASP A 539 -4.11 -84.42 5.85
CA ASP A 539 -3.14 -83.92 6.83
C ASP A 539 -2.20 -82.88 6.18
N ALA A 540 -1.70 -83.11 4.96
CA ALA A 540 -0.84 -82.16 4.23
C ALA A 540 -1.59 -80.90 3.76
N LYS A 541 -2.87 -81.01 3.39
CA LYS A 541 -3.75 -79.90 3.06
C LYS A 541 -4.05 -79.05 4.28
N SER A 542 -4.38 -79.69 5.41
CA SER A 542 -4.57 -78.99 6.68
C SER A 542 -3.28 -78.30 7.14
N ALA A 543 -2.12 -78.93 6.93
CA ALA A 543 -0.81 -78.34 7.21
C ALA A 543 -0.48 -77.16 6.27
N TYR A 544 -0.83 -77.24 4.98
CA TYR A 544 -0.68 -76.13 4.04
C TYR A 544 -1.61 -74.96 4.39
N GLU A 545 -2.88 -75.21 4.69
CA GLU A 545 -3.83 -74.17 5.11
C GLU A 545 -3.39 -73.51 6.42
N ALA A 546 -2.85 -74.29 7.38
CA ALA A 546 -2.26 -73.76 8.60
C ALA A 546 -1.00 -72.92 8.33
N ALA A 547 -0.11 -73.37 7.44
CA ALA A 547 1.10 -72.63 7.06
C ALA A 547 0.76 -71.35 6.26
N GLN A 548 -0.26 -71.38 5.41
CA GLN A 548 -0.75 -70.22 4.68
C GLN A 548 -1.35 -69.19 5.65
N LYS A 549 -2.15 -69.65 6.62
CA LYS A 549 -2.67 -68.79 7.70
C LYS A 549 -1.54 -68.18 8.56
N GLN A 550 -0.48 -68.93 8.82
CA GLN A 550 0.72 -68.41 9.50
C GLN A 550 1.47 -67.38 8.65
N ALA A 551 1.59 -67.59 7.34
CA ALA A 551 2.19 -66.63 6.40
C ALA A 551 1.36 -65.33 6.30
N ASP A 552 0.03 -65.44 6.24
CA ASP A 552 -0.86 -64.28 6.24
C ASP A 552 -0.81 -63.52 7.56
N THR A 553 -0.71 -64.25 8.69
CA THR A 553 -0.50 -63.66 10.03
C THR A 553 0.85 -62.94 10.12
N ALA A 554 1.92 -63.54 9.59
CA ALA A 554 3.26 -62.92 9.55
C ALA A 554 3.28 -61.67 8.66
N LYS A 555 2.58 -61.69 7.51
CA LYS A 555 2.44 -60.52 6.62
C LYS A 555 1.64 -59.38 7.27
N ALA A 556 0.58 -59.71 7.99
CA ALA A 556 -0.17 -58.75 8.79
C ALA A 556 0.70 -58.16 9.92
N ALA A 557 1.49 -58.99 10.61
CA ALA A 557 2.44 -58.55 11.63
C ALA A 557 3.55 -57.65 11.06
N LYS A 558 4.06 -57.97 9.86
CA LYS A 558 5.00 -57.11 9.13
C LYS A 558 4.38 -55.76 8.78
N THR A 559 3.15 -55.75 8.28
CA THR A 559 2.43 -54.50 7.98
C THR A 559 2.25 -53.64 9.25
N ALA A 560 1.96 -54.26 10.39
CA ALA A 560 1.89 -53.56 11.67
C ALA A 560 3.28 -53.04 12.12
N ALA A 561 4.35 -53.80 11.91
CA ALA A 561 5.71 -53.38 12.21
C ALA A 561 6.19 -52.23 11.30
N ASP A 562 5.86 -52.27 9.99
CA ASP A 562 6.11 -51.18 9.04
C ASP A 562 5.42 -49.89 9.50
N LYS A 563 4.17 -50.00 9.99
CA LYS A 563 3.43 -48.86 10.57
C LYS A 563 4.10 -48.33 11.84
N LYS A 564 4.55 -49.20 12.75
CA LYS A 564 5.29 -48.79 13.96
C LYS A 564 6.57 -48.00 13.63
N VAL A 565 7.29 -48.38 12.57
CA VAL A 565 8.47 -47.65 12.10
C VAL A 565 8.08 -46.25 11.62
N ALA A 566 7.03 -46.14 10.80
CA ALA A 566 6.53 -44.84 10.33
C ALA A 566 6.09 -43.93 11.49
N ASP A 567 5.33 -44.48 12.45
CA ASP A 567 4.86 -43.74 13.63
C ASP A 567 6.04 -43.29 14.53
N ALA A 568 7.05 -44.14 14.72
CA ALA A 568 8.25 -43.80 15.50
C ALA A 568 9.11 -42.75 14.79
N GLN A 569 9.24 -42.82 13.46
CA GLN A 569 9.96 -41.82 12.67
C GLN A 569 9.27 -40.45 12.69
N ALA A 570 7.94 -40.41 12.65
CA ALA A 570 7.17 -39.18 12.80
C ALA A 570 7.38 -38.53 14.18
N LYS A 571 7.38 -39.33 15.26
CA LYS A 571 7.69 -38.84 16.62
C LYS A 571 9.13 -38.34 16.76
N LEU A 572 10.09 -39.00 16.13
CA LEU A 572 11.49 -38.54 16.09
C LEU A 572 11.62 -37.20 15.36
N ALA A 573 10.90 -37.01 14.25
CA ALA A 573 10.89 -35.75 13.52
C ALA A 573 10.30 -34.61 14.39
N GLN A 574 9.21 -34.88 15.11
CA GLN A 574 8.61 -33.92 16.06
C GLN A 574 9.57 -33.58 17.21
N ALA A 575 10.26 -34.57 17.78
CA ALA A 575 11.23 -34.34 18.85
C ALA A 575 12.44 -33.50 18.36
N LYS A 576 12.92 -33.75 17.12
CA LYS A 576 14.01 -32.96 16.52
C LYS A 576 13.61 -31.51 16.24
N ASP A 577 12.39 -31.28 15.77
CA ASP A 577 11.84 -29.92 15.58
C ASP A 577 11.70 -29.18 16.92
N ALA A 578 11.23 -29.88 17.97
CA ALA A 578 11.17 -29.33 19.32
C ALA A 578 12.56 -28.97 19.88
N LEU A 579 13.56 -29.82 19.64
CA LEU A 579 14.95 -29.55 20.02
C LEU A 579 15.51 -28.32 19.31
N ALA A 580 15.33 -28.20 17.99
CA ALA A 580 15.79 -27.05 17.21
C ALA A 580 15.17 -25.74 17.72
N LYS A 581 13.88 -25.75 18.08
CA LYS A 581 13.18 -24.59 18.67
C LYS A 581 13.72 -24.26 20.07
N ALA A 582 14.01 -25.26 20.89
CA ALA A 582 14.59 -25.06 22.22
C ALA A 582 16.01 -24.48 22.12
N GLU A 583 16.84 -24.97 21.21
CA GLU A 583 18.21 -24.49 20.95
C GLU A 583 18.21 -23.05 20.42
N GLN A 584 17.29 -22.72 19.51
CA GLN A 584 17.11 -21.36 19.03
C GLN A 584 16.67 -20.40 20.15
N ASN A 585 15.75 -20.83 21.01
CA ASN A 585 15.33 -20.05 22.17
C ASN A 585 16.49 -19.81 23.14
N LEU A 586 17.30 -20.85 23.42
CA LEU A 586 18.49 -20.74 24.27
C LEU A 586 19.52 -19.75 23.69
N ALA A 587 19.80 -19.82 22.39
CA ALA A 587 20.70 -18.88 21.71
C ALA A 587 20.19 -17.43 21.81
N ASN A 588 18.89 -17.23 21.67
CA ASN A 588 18.26 -15.91 21.86
C ASN A 588 18.38 -15.43 23.32
N MET A 589 18.24 -16.33 24.30
CA MET A 589 18.39 -15.98 25.72
C MET A 589 19.84 -15.58 26.06
N HIS A 590 20.84 -16.32 25.56
CA HIS A 590 22.27 -15.94 25.73
C HIS A 590 22.57 -14.56 25.13
N LYS A 591 22.01 -14.23 23.96
CA LYS A 591 22.18 -12.92 23.32
C LYS A 591 21.60 -11.75 24.13
N ILE A 592 20.56 -12.01 24.92
CA ILE A 592 19.82 -10.98 25.68
C ILE A 592 20.35 -10.84 27.11
N TYR A 593 20.73 -11.95 27.75
CA TYR A 593 20.95 -12.00 29.20
C TYR A 593 22.40 -12.19 29.65
N ASP A 594 23.34 -12.51 28.75
CA ASP A 594 24.77 -12.67 29.12
C ASP A 594 25.57 -11.35 29.09
N LEU A 595 24.90 -10.21 28.93
CA LEU A 595 25.54 -8.91 28.89
C LEU A 595 25.99 -8.48 30.29
N GLN A 596 27.30 -8.31 30.48
CA GLN A 596 27.88 -7.90 31.76
C GLN A 596 28.32 -6.43 31.73
N GLN A 597 27.73 -5.59 32.58
CA GLN A 597 28.23 -4.25 32.82
C GLN A 597 29.30 -4.26 33.91
N LYS A 598 30.45 -3.64 33.64
CA LYS A 598 31.52 -3.45 34.62
C LYS A 598 31.90 -1.98 34.69
N PHE A 599 32.16 -1.49 35.90
CA PHE A 599 32.68 -0.14 36.12
C PHE A 599 34.20 -0.21 36.29
N GLU A 600 34.93 0.27 35.30
CA GLU A 600 36.39 0.15 35.21
C GLU A 600 36.97 1.47 34.69
N ASP A 601 38.08 1.92 35.26
CA ASP A 601 38.77 3.18 34.90
C ASP A 601 37.86 4.43 34.90
N GLY A 602 36.85 4.47 35.77
CA GLY A 602 35.91 5.58 35.86
C GLY A 602 34.79 5.55 34.81
N HIS A 603 34.69 4.48 34.01
CA HIS A 603 33.67 4.34 32.97
C HIS A 603 32.90 3.02 33.11
N TRP A 604 31.59 3.06 32.82
CA TRP A 604 30.80 1.85 32.63
C TRP A 604 31.09 1.26 31.25
N ARG A 605 31.38 -0.04 31.18
CA ARG A 605 31.64 -0.79 29.94
C ARG A 605 30.74 -2.03 29.88
N LEU A 606 30.39 -2.45 28.67
CA LEU A 606 29.58 -3.65 28.45
C LEU A 606 30.40 -4.73 27.80
N TYR A 607 30.25 -5.96 28.29
CA TYR A 607 30.87 -7.14 27.75
C TYR A 607 29.81 -8.17 27.34
N ASP A 608 30.05 -8.88 26.24
CA ASP A 608 29.25 -10.05 25.88
C ASP A 608 29.60 -11.27 26.75
N GLY A 609 28.85 -12.37 26.60
CA GLY A 609 29.08 -13.62 27.32
C GLY A 609 30.44 -14.29 27.04
N ALA A 610 31.14 -13.87 25.98
CA ALA A 610 32.49 -14.32 25.65
C ALA A 610 33.58 -13.37 26.20
N GLY A 611 33.19 -12.29 26.89
CA GLY A 611 34.09 -11.31 27.48
C GLY A 611 34.60 -10.25 26.50
N HIS A 612 34.04 -10.15 25.28
CA HIS A 612 34.39 -9.08 24.35
C HIS A 612 33.67 -7.78 24.72
N ARG A 613 34.39 -6.67 24.62
CA ARG A 613 33.85 -5.34 24.88
C ARG A 613 32.94 -4.88 23.75
N LEU A 614 31.71 -4.50 24.08
CA LEU A 614 30.71 -4.00 23.15
C LEU A 614 30.76 -2.48 23.00
N THR A 615 30.44 -2.00 21.80
CA THR A 615 30.40 -0.58 21.42
C THR A 615 29.06 -0.25 20.73
N GLY A 616 28.78 1.02 20.48
CA GLY A 616 27.56 1.48 19.82
C GLY A 616 26.31 1.45 20.72
N PHE A 617 25.14 1.50 20.10
CA PHE A 617 23.85 1.40 20.79
C PHE A 617 23.64 -0.01 21.35
N GLN A 618 23.38 -0.10 22.65
CA GLN A 618 23.14 -1.36 23.33
C GLN A 618 21.83 -1.29 24.12
N ARG A 619 21.01 -2.32 23.96
CA ARG A 619 19.74 -2.45 24.67
C ARG A 619 19.94 -3.36 25.87
N LEU A 620 19.79 -2.82 27.06
CA LEU A 620 19.94 -3.53 28.32
C LEU A 620 18.55 -3.94 28.81
N GLU A 621 18.09 -5.12 28.40
CA GLU A 621 16.72 -5.58 28.65
C GLU A 621 16.41 -5.77 30.15
N ALA A 622 17.39 -6.19 30.95
CA ALA A 622 17.25 -6.30 32.40
C ALA A 622 16.88 -4.96 33.05
N GLU A 623 17.35 -3.85 32.48
CA GLU A 623 17.13 -2.49 32.98
C GLU A 623 16.12 -1.70 32.12
N LYS A 624 15.58 -2.32 31.06
CA LYS A 624 14.66 -1.71 30.08
C LYS A 624 15.15 -0.38 29.52
N LYS A 625 16.45 -0.22 29.33
CA LYS A 625 17.06 1.02 28.84
C LYS A 625 17.95 0.77 27.61
N THR A 626 18.01 1.75 26.74
CA THR A 626 18.99 1.80 25.65
C THR A 626 20.12 2.72 26.07
N VAL A 627 21.37 2.32 25.88
CA VAL A 627 22.56 3.11 26.20
C VAL A 627 23.47 3.16 24.97
N TYR A 628 24.51 3.98 24.99
CA TYR A 628 25.50 4.02 23.91
C TYR A 628 26.91 3.92 24.48
N TYR A 629 27.72 3.03 23.92
CA TYR A 629 29.13 2.88 24.23
C TYR A 629 29.99 3.44 23.09
N ASP A 630 30.96 4.29 23.39
CA ASP A 630 31.84 4.86 22.36
C ASP A 630 32.77 3.80 21.73
N LYS A 631 33.62 4.21 20.79
CA LYS A 631 34.61 3.33 20.14
C LYS A 631 35.60 2.68 21.12
N ASN A 632 35.77 3.27 22.31
CA ASN A 632 36.61 2.74 23.38
C ASN A 632 35.79 1.88 24.36
N GLY A 633 34.51 1.65 24.08
CA GLY A 633 33.58 0.88 24.91
C GLY A 633 33.15 1.58 26.19
N ASN A 634 33.30 2.91 26.29
CA ASN A 634 32.83 3.67 27.45
C ASN A 634 31.40 4.14 27.24
N MET A 635 30.53 3.94 28.23
CA MET A 635 29.14 4.42 28.19
C MET A 635 29.10 5.96 28.14
N LEU A 636 28.29 6.51 27.24
CA LEU A 636 28.10 7.95 27.09
C LEU A 636 26.89 8.46 27.87
N TYR A 637 26.96 9.73 28.23
CA TYR A 637 25.97 10.45 29.05
C TYR A 637 25.67 11.82 28.47
N GLY A 638 24.52 12.38 28.82
CA GLY A 638 24.09 13.71 28.37
C GLY A 638 23.83 13.77 26.86
N GLN A 639 23.84 14.98 26.31
CA GLN A 639 23.66 15.17 24.87
C GLN A 639 24.90 14.74 24.09
N GLN A 640 24.70 13.91 23.08
CA GLN A 640 25.78 13.38 22.22
C GLN A 640 25.38 13.53 20.76
N ASN A 641 26.32 13.98 19.92
CA ASN A 641 26.15 13.95 18.47
C ASN A 641 26.82 12.69 17.93
N ILE A 642 26.00 11.76 17.44
CA ILE A 642 26.44 10.46 16.93
C ILE A 642 25.98 10.39 15.47
N ALA A 643 26.94 10.31 14.54
CA ALA A 643 26.69 10.27 13.10
C ALA A 643 25.77 11.41 12.61
N GLY A 644 26.00 12.64 13.08
CA GLY A 644 25.23 13.82 12.68
C GLY A 644 23.88 13.97 13.36
N LYS A 645 23.50 13.05 14.26
CA LYS A 645 22.21 13.05 14.96
C LYS A 645 22.43 13.28 16.45
N TRP A 646 21.61 14.15 17.04
CA TRP A 646 21.68 14.45 18.46
C TRP A 646 20.83 13.45 19.25
N TYR A 647 21.42 12.85 20.27
CA TYR A 647 20.80 11.97 21.25
C TYR A 647 20.97 12.59 22.64
N ASN A 648 20.14 12.21 23.60
CA ASN A 648 20.36 12.53 25.01
C ASN A 648 20.34 11.24 25.82
N PHE A 649 21.36 11.03 26.62
CA PHE A 649 21.46 9.92 27.57
C PHE A 649 21.36 10.49 28.99
N ASP A 650 20.58 9.84 29.84
CA ASP A 650 20.43 10.24 31.23
C ASP A 650 21.79 10.30 31.91
N LYS A 651 22.06 11.38 32.66
CA LYS A 651 23.39 11.67 33.21
C LYS A 651 23.83 10.73 34.33
N VAL A 652 22.92 9.90 34.85
CA VAL A 652 23.19 8.95 35.93
C VAL A 652 23.19 7.52 35.39
N THR A 653 22.15 7.16 34.65
CA THR A 653 21.88 5.78 34.24
C THR A 653 22.36 5.44 32.83
N GLY A 654 22.72 6.46 32.03
CA GLY A 654 23.04 6.33 30.61
C GLY A 654 21.83 6.07 29.71
N ALA A 655 20.61 6.04 30.26
CA ALA A 655 19.40 5.70 29.52
C ALA A 655 19.07 6.76 28.45
N MET A 656 18.93 6.33 27.20
CA MET A 656 18.57 7.18 26.07
C MET A 656 17.16 7.76 26.25
N SER A 657 17.04 9.08 26.13
CA SER A 657 15.77 9.80 26.17
C SER A 657 14.98 9.62 24.87
N THR A 658 13.67 9.50 24.99
CA THR A 658 12.69 9.56 23.90
C THR A 658 11.54 10.47 24.33
N GLY A 659 10.77 10.97 23.39
CA GLY A 659 9.67 11.88 23.67
C GLY A 659 10.08 13.32 23.98
N LEU A 660 9.13 14.10 24.50
CA LEU A 660 9.35 15.48 24.96
C LEU A 660 10.25 15.47 26.20
N THR A 661 11.45 16.02 26.07
CA THR A 661 12.48 16.00 27.10
C THR A 661 12.87 17.42 27.49
N TYR A 662 12.78 17.74 28.79
CA TYR A 662 13.27 19.02 29.31
C TYR A 662 14.75 18.91 29.71
N LEU A 663 15.60 19.68 29.04
CA LEU A 663 17.03 19.75 29.28
C LEU A 663 17.31 20.89 30.27
N ALA A 664 17.49 20.54 31.54
CA ALA A 664 17.59 21.51 32.63
C ALA A 664 18.80 22.45 32.54
N ASP A 665 19.93 21.95 32.01
CA ASP A 665 21.16 22.73 31.80
C ASP A 665 21.01 23.78 30.70
N GLN A 666 20.19 23.50 29.68
CA GLN A 666 19.93 24.40 28.55
C GLN A 666 18.60 25.15 28.68
N LYS A 667 17.82 24.86 29.74
CA LYS A 667 16.49 25.44 30.02
C LYS A 667 15.55 25.39 28.80
N LYS A 668 15.55 24.28 28.07
CA LYS A 668 14.72 24.08 26.88
C LYS A 668 14.07 22.70 26.86
N THR A 669 12.88 22.61 26.29
CA THR A 669 12.27 21.34 25.91
C THR A 669 12.65 21.01 24.47
N VAL A 670 13.01 19.76 24.22
CA VAL A 670 13.28 19.21 22.87
C VAL A 670 12.43 17.96 22.67
N TYR A 671 12.36 17.43 21.46
CA TYR A 671 11.70 16.16 21.17
C TYR A 671 12.69 15.16 20.58
N TYR A 672 12.78 13.99 21.20
CA TYR A 672 13.52 12.85 20.68
C TYR A 672 12.53 11.82 20.12
N ASN A 673 12.71 11.36 18.89
CA ASN A 673 11.85 10.33 18.32
C ASN A 673 12.07 8.95 19.01
N ASP A 674 11.35 7.91 18.59
CA ASP A 674 11.46 6.56 19.19
C ASP A 674 12.84 5.92 19.04
N LYS A 675 13.66 6.42 18.09
CA LYS A 675 15.06 6.04 17.91
C LYS A 675 16.02 6.90 18.75
N GLY A 676 15.50 7.81 19.57
CA GLY A 676 16.26 8.73 20.42
C GLY A 676 16.90 9.91 19.69
N GLN A 677 16.48 10.21 18.45
CA GLN A 677 17.06 11.27 17.63
C GLN A 677 16.29 12.58 17.83
N MET A 678 17.01 13.68 18.11
CA MET A 678 16.41 15.00 18.30
C MET A 678 15.76 15.48 17.00
N GLN A 679 14.52 15.93 17.10
CA GLN A 679 13.72 16.41 15.98
C GLN A 679 13.69 17.94 15.92
N TYR A 680 13.41 18.44 14.72
CA TYR A 680 13.42 19.86 14.38
C TYR A 680 12.17 20.21 13.56
N GLY A 681 11.84 21.50 13.46
CA GLY A 681 10.68 21.95 12.69
C GLY A 681 9.36 21.50 13.31
N GLN A 682 8.31 21.44 12.49
CA GLN A 682 6.99 21.03 12.96
C GLN A 682 6.90 19.51 13.15
N GLN A 683 6.40 19.07 14.30
CA GLN A 683 6.26 17.66 14.63
C GLN A 683 4.86 17.39 15.18
N ASN A 684 4.23 16.32 14.70
CA ASN A 684 2.95 15.85 15.22
C ASN A 684 3.21 14.74 16.24
N VAL A 685 2.88 15.01 17.50
CA VAL A 685 3.06 14.08 18.62
C VAL A 685 1.70 13.88 19.28
N ASP A 686 1.20 12.65 19.25
CA ASP A 686 -0.11 12.27 19.79
C ASP A 686 -1.28 13.17 19.31
N GLY A 687 -1.30 13.48 18.02
CA GLY A 687 -2.34 14.31 17.40
C GLY A 687 -2.21 15.81 17.68
N LYS A 688 -1.11 16.25 18.31
CA LYS A 688 -0.84 17.66 18.62
C LYS A 688 0.40 18.12 17.87
N TRP A 689 0.29 19.28 17.24
CA TRP A 689 1.42 19.89 16.54
C TRP A 689 2.28 20.72 17.50
N TYR A 690 3.58 20.51 17.41
CA TYR A 690 4.64 21.24 18.09
C TYR A 690 5.58 21.85 17.05
N LEU A 691 6.32 22.90 17.43
CA LEU A 691 7.39 23.47 16.60
C LEU A 691 8.70 23.46 17.38
N PHE A 692 9.74 22.89 16.77
CA PHE A 692 11.09 22.87 17.32
C PHE A 692 12.01 23.73 16.44
N ASP A 693 12.85 24.53 17.07
CA ASP A 693 13.84 25.38 16.42
C ASP A 693 14.72 24.56 15.47
N LYS A 694 14.86 24.99 14.20
CA LYS A 694 15.57 24.22 13.16
C LYS A 694 17.07 24.02 13.44
N VAL A 695 17.66 24.76 14.38
CA VAL A 695 19.09 24.68 14.73
C VAL A 695 19.29 24.04 16.10
N THR A 696 18.57 24.53 17.11
CA THR A 696 18.81 24.17 18.51
C THR A 696 17.90 23.06 19.02
N GLY A 697 16.85 22.69 18.27
CA GLY A 697 15.82 21.73 18.69
C GLY A 697 14.91 22.27 19.80
N ALA A 698 15.05 23.53 20.23
CA ALA A 698 14.24 24.10 21.29
C ALA A 698 12.77 24.25 20.87
N MET A 699 11.85 23.76 21.70
CA MET A 699 10.41 23.92 21.49
C MET A 699 10.03 25.40 21.49
N LYS A 700 9.35 25.85 20.43
CA LYS A 700 8.83 27.20 20.29
C LYS A 700 7.40 27.29 20.82
N THR A 701 7.08 28.43 21.41
CA THR A 701 5.73 28.80 21.88
C THR A 701 5.37 30.20 21.36
N GLY A 702 4.13 30.64 21.58
CA GLY A 702 3.66 31.94 21.11
C GLY A 702 3.26 31.97 19.64
N LEU A 703 3.12 33.18 19.09
CA LEU A 703 2.88 33.40 17.67
C LEU A 703 4.16 33.08 16.89
N GLN A 704 4.06 32.20 15.91
CA GLN A 704 5.19 31.73 15.10
C GLN A 704 4.84 31.81 13.63
N TYR A 705 5.72 32.44 12.84
CA TYR A 705 5.61 32.45 11.38
C TYR A 705 6.34 31.23 10.81
N ILE A 706 5.61 30.37 10.10
CA ILE A 706 6.12 29.18 9.44
C ILE A 706 6.42 29.55 7.99
N ALA A 707 7.69 29.86 7.69
CA ALA A 707 8.12 30.39 6.40
C ALA A 707 7.71 29.48 5.22
N ASP A 708 7.98 28.18 5.33
CA ASP A 708 7.72 27.18 4.27
C ASP A 708 6.22 27.00 3.97
N GLN A 709 5.34 27.50 4.85
CA GLN A 709 3.87 27.42 4.69
C GLN A 709 3.22 28.80 4.60
N HIS A 710 4.02 29.87 4.59
CA HIS A 710 3.57 31.25 4.51
C HIS A 710 2.43 31.62 5.48
N LYS A 711 2.48 31.10 6.72
CA LYS A 711 1.41 31.30 7.70
C LYS A 711 1.92 31.56 9.11
N THR A 712 1.19 32.39 9.85
CA THR A 712 1.38 32.56 11.29
C THR A 712 0.45 31.61 12.03
N VAL A 713 0.97 30.90 13.03
CA VAL A 713 0.21 30.00 13.91
C VAL A 713 0.49 30.36 15.38
N PHE A 714 -0.32 29.86 16.31
CA PHE A 714 -0.09 30.06 17.75
C PHE A 714 0.16 28.74 18.47
N TYR A 715 1.29 28.64 19.17
CA TYR A 715 1.62 27.53 20.06
C TYR A 715 1.44 27.97 21.52
N ASN A 716 0.65 27.23 22.30
CA ASN A 716 0.41 27.57 23.71
C ASN A 716 1.68 27.36 24.58
N ASN A 717 1.61 27.66 25.87
CA ASN A 717 2.75 27.51 26.80
C ASN A 717 3.24 26.05 26.96
N LYS A 718 2.44 25.07 26.54
CA LYS A 718 2.83 23.65 26.49
C LYS A 718 3.41 23.26 25.12
N GLY A 719 3.58 24.20 24.19
CA GLY A 719 4.09 23.98 22.84
C GLY A 719 3.07 23.44 21.84
N GLN A 720 1.78 23.43 22.17
CA GLN A 720 0.75 22.83 21.32
C GLN A 720 0.10 23.88 20.43
N MET A 721 0.02 23.63 19.13
CA MET A 721 -0.64 24.51 18.17
C MET A 721 -2.13 24.66 18.51
N GLN A 722 -2.64 25.89 18.46
CA GLN A 722 -4.01 26.25 18.78
C GLN A 722 -4.81 26.57 17.52
N TYR A 723 -6.12 26.41 17.63
CA TYR A 723 -7.09 26.59 16.56
C TYR A 723 -8.28 27.42 17.05
N GLY A 724 -9.07 27.97 16.13
CA GLY A 724 -10.25 28.77 16.47
C GLY A 724 -9.91 30.10 17.15
N GLN A 725 -10.86 30.67 17.88
CA GLN A 725 -10.66 31.94 18.57
C GLN A 725 -9.77 31.78 19.80
N GLN A 726 -8.74 32.62 19.93
CA GLN A 726 -7.81 32.61 21.06
C GLN A 726 -7.62 34.03 21.60
N ASN A 727 -7.70 34.20 22.92
CA ASN A 727 -7.40 35.47 23.58
C ASN A 727 -5.93 35.47 24.02
N ILE A 728 -5.11 36.27 23.35
CA ILE A 728 -3.66 36.34 23.55
C ILE A 728 -3.32 37.80 23.84
N GLY A 729 -2.74 38.06 25.01
CA GLY A 729 -2.35 39.42 25.40
C GLY A 729 -3.51 40.43 25.46
N GLY A 730 -4.75 39.98 25.70
CA GLY A 730 -5.94 40.84 25.73
C GLY A 730 -6.59 41.10 24.37
N HIS A 731 -6.04 40.53 23.29
CA HIS A 731 -6.61 40.60 21.95
C HIS A 731 -7.12 39.24 21.51
N TRP A 732 -8.27 39.24 20.83
CA TRP A 732 -8.82 38.03 20.23
C TRP A 732 -8.26 37.84 18.82
N TYR A 733 -7.70 36.67 18.56
CA TYR A 733 -7.23 36.20 17.25
C TYR A 733 -8.13 35.06 16.78
N LEU A 734 -8.12 34.77 15.47
CA LEU A 734 -8.77 33.60 14.90
C LEU A 734 -7.73 32.77 14.15
N PHE A 735 -7.65 31.49 14.48
CA PHE A 735 -6.84 30.52 13.75
C PHE A 735 -7.76 29.55 13.01
N ASP A 736 -7.42 29.25 11.76
CA ASP A 736 -8.13 28.28 10.94
C ASP A 736 -8.25 26.94 11.67
N LYS A 737 -9.43 26.31 11.63
CA LYS A 737 -9.71 25.10 12.42
C LYS A 737 -8.96 23.86 11.93
N ASN A 738 -8.45 23.86 10.69
CA ASN A 738 -7.77 22.71 10.09
C ASN A 738 -6.25 22.91 10.04
N THR A 739 -5.82 24.10 9.64
CA THR A 739 -4.42 24.40 9.32
C THR A 739 -3.71 25.19 10.41
N GLY A 740 -4.46 25.77 11.35
CA GLY A 740 -3.93 26.65 12.40
C GLY A 740 -3.48 28.03 11.90
N ALA A 741 -3.72 28.38 10.63
CA ALA A 741 -3.32 29.66 10.04
C ALA A 741 -4.11 30.83 10.66
N MET A 742 -3.42 31.90 11.07
CA MET A 742 -4.04 33.12 11.57
C MET A 742 -4.87 33.80 10.48
N GLN A 743 -6.12 34.14 10.80
CA GLN A 743 -7.10 34.71 9.88
C GLN A 743 -7.18 36.23 10.04
N PHE A 744 -7.48 36.90 8.92
CA PHE A 744 -7.57 38.35 8.81
C PHE A 744 -8.86 38.78 8.10
N GLY A 745 -9.22 40.06 8.19
CA GLY A 745 -10.37 40.64 7.52
C GLY A 745 -11.70 40.17 8.10
N PHE A 746 -12.76 40.20 7.29
CA PHE A 746 -14.10 39.75 7.67
C PHE A 746 -14.14 38.22 7.75
N GLN A 747 -14.54 37.70 8.92
CA GLN A 747 -14.56 36.27 9.19
C GLN A 747 -15.93 35.88 9.77
N ARG A 748 -16.59 34.91 9.13
CA ARG A 748 -17.83 34.31 9.66
C ARG A 748 -17.47 33.22 10.64
N ILE A 749 -17.87 33.40 11.89
CA ILE A 749 -17.67 32.46 13.00
C ILE A 749 -18.98 31.72 13.19
N ALA A 750 -19.13 30.61 12.45
CA ALA A 750 -20.38 29.86 12.35
C ALA A 750 -20.89 29.35 13.70
N ASP A 751 -20.00 28.90 14.59
CA ASP A 751 -20.35 28.40 15.92
C ASP A 751 -20.92 29.46 16.88
N GLN A 752 -20.77 30.74 16.55
CA GLN A 752 -21.29 31.86 17.33
C GLN A 752 -22.27 32.73 16.54
N ASP A 753 -22.66 32.26 15.35
CA ASP A 753 -23.53 32.96 14.41
C ASP A 753 -23.20 34.45 14.21
N LYS A 754 -21.90 34.78 14.08
CA LYS A 754 -21.45 36.17 13.95
C LYS A 754 -20.39 36.36 12.87
N THR A 755 -20.40 37.52 12.25
CA THR A 755 -19.28 38.02 11.45
C THR A 755 -18.46 38.97 12.30
N ALA A 756 -17.15 38.77 12.38
CA ALA A 756 -16.22 39.68 13.05
C ALA A 756 -15.16 40.16 12.06
N TYR A 757 -14.41 41.21 12.42
CA TYR A 757 -13.29 41.69 11.60
C TYR A 757 -11.98 41.61 12.37
N TYR A 758 -10.98 40.98 11.76
CA TYR A 758 -9.62 40.85 12.28
C TYR A 758 -8.69 41.79 11.50
N ASN A 759 -8.04 42.73 12.19
CA ASN A 759 -7.16 43.70 11.54
C ASN A 759 -5.87 43.05 11.00
N LYS A 760 -4.99 43.83 10.35
CA LYS A 760 -3.71 43.33 9.80
C LYS A 760 -2.76 42.71 10.83
N ASP A 761 -2.94 43.03 12.11
CA ASP A 761 -2.17 42.49 13.22
C ASP A 761 -2.85 41.23 13.82
N GLY A 762 -3.99 40.80 13.24
CA GLY A 762 -4.78 39.64 13.66
C GLY A 762 -5.74 39.92 14.82
N HIS A 763 -5.93 41.18 15.23
CA HIS A 763 -6.79 41.53 16.36
C HIS A 763 -8.25 41.71 15.92
N MET A 764 -9.19 41.08 16.63
CA MET A 764 -10.61 41.34 16.47
C MET A 764 -10.94 42.79 16.84
N LEU A 765 -11.66 43.50 15.96
CA LEU A 765 -12.08 44.88 16.18
C LEU A 765 -13.46 45.00 16.83
N TYR A 766 -13.69 46.12 17.50
CA TYR A 766 -14.90 46.45 18.26
C TYR A 766 -15.36 47.88 17.97
N GLY A 767 -16.64 48.16 18.20
CA GLY A 767 -17.24 49.47 17.99
C GLY A 767 -17.26 49.91 16.52
N GLN A 768 -17.39 51.21 16.29
CA GLN A 768 -17.38 51.75 14.93
C GLN A 768 -15.98 51.76 14.34
N GLN A 769 -15.85 51.23 13.12
CA GLN A 769 -14.59 51.12 12.40
C GLN A 769 -14.76 51.59 10.95
N ASN A 770 -13.80 52.38 10.46
CA ASN A 770 -13.72 52.72 9.04
C ASN A 770 -12.75 51.74 8.36
N ILE A 771 -13.30 50.86 7.53
CA ILE A 771 -12.56 49.82 6.82
C ILE A 771 -12.75 50.06 5.34
N ASN A 772 -11.65 50.36 4.63
CA ASN A 772 -11.64 50.66 3.19
C ASN A 772 -12.66 51.74 2.77
N GLY A 773 -12.75 52.83 3.55
CA GLY A 773 -13.61 53.97 3.25
C GLY A 773 -15.09 53.77 3.61
N LYS A 774 -15.45 52.64 4.24
CA LYS A 774 -16.82 52.33 4.66
C LYS A 774 -16.88 52.15 6.17
N TRP A 775 -17.93 52.67 6.77
CA TRP A 775 -18.16 52.56 8.22
C TRP A 775 -18.91 51.28 8.55
N TYR A 776 -18.38 50.53 9.51
CA TYR A 776 -18.94 49.32 10.10
C TYR A 776 -19.11 49.53 11.60
N ASN A 777 -19.97 48.75 12.25
CA ASN A 777 -20.04 48.68 13.71
C ASN A 777 -19.94 47.23 14.17
N PHE A 778 -19.07 46.97 15.12
CA PHE A 778 -18.93 45.68 15.79
C PHE A 778 -19.37 45.82 17.24
N ASP A 779 -20.14 44.86 17.74
CA ASP A 779 -20.58 44.84 19.13
C ASP A 779 -19.37 44.91 20.07
N LYS A 780 -19.44 45.74 21.10
CA LYS A 780 -18.28 46.07 21.95
C LYS A 780 -17.86 44.94 22.88
N VAL A 781 -18.69 43.90 23.04
CA VAL A 781 -18.41 42.76 23.91
C VAL A 781 -18.03 41.55 23.07
N THR A 782 -18.83 41.27 22.04
CA THR A 782 -18.75 40.03 21.26
C THR A 782 -18.00 40.20 19.94
N GLY A 783 -17.78 41.43 19.45
CA GLY A 783 -17.20 41.70 18.14
C GLY A 783 -18.13 41.40 16.95
N ALA A 784 -19.41 41.11 17.20
CA ALA A 784 -20.37 40.80 16.14
C ALA A 784 -20.70 42.04 15.30
N MET A 785 -20.55 41.94 13.98
CA MET A 785 -20.88 42.99 13.03
C MET A 785 -22.38 43.29 13.05
N SER A 786 -22.75 44.57 13.21
CA SER A 786 -24.12 45.04 13.17
C SER A 786 -24.65 45.10 11.74
N THR A 787 -25.92 44.72 11.57
CA THR A 787 -26.73 44.95 10.36
C THR A 787 -28.09 45.52 10.76
N GLY A 788 -28.77 46.16 9.81
CA GLY A 788 -30.07 46.79 10.04
C GLY A 788 -29.99 48.11 10.81
N PHE A 789 -31.10 48.50 11.42
CA PHE A 789 -31.18 49.70 12.27
C PHE A 789 -30.41 49.48 13.56
N THR A 790 -29.43 50.34 13.83
CA THR A 790 -28.59 50.27 15.03
C THR A 790 -28.61 51.59 15.76
N TYR A 791 -28.95 51.55 17.05
CA TYR A 791 -28.82 52.71 17.93
C TYR A 791 -27.42 52.74 18.56
N LEU A 792 -26.67 53.80 18.25
CA LEU A 792 -25.32 54.02 18.75
C LEU A 792 -25.40 54.86 20.03
N ALA A 793 -25.39 54.20 21.18
CA ALA A 793 -25.63 54.85 22.48
C ALA A 793 -24.67 56.02 22.76
N ASP A 794 -23.37 55.87 22.48
CA ASP A 794 -22.37 56.91 22.74
C ASP A 794 -22.60 58.18 21.92
N GLN A 795 -23.22 58.05 20.74
CA GLN A 795 -23.48 59.14 19.80
C GLN A 795 -24.95 59.58 19.82
N LYS A 796 -25.80 58.91 20.61
CA LYS A 796 -27.25 59.16 20.73
C LYS A 796 -27.96 59.27 19.37
N LYS A 797 -27.59 58.40 18.42
CA LYS A 797 -28.17 58.40 17.08
C LYS A 797 -28.50 57.00 16.60
N THR A 798 -29.55 56.88 15.80
CA THR A 798 -29.87 55.68 15.03
C THR A 798 -29.26 55.78 13.65
N VAL A 799 -28.59 54.73 13.20
CA VAL A 799 -28.03 54.58 11.85
C VAL A 799 -28.56 53.29 11.23
N TYR A 800 -28.24 53.04 9.95
CA TYR A 800 -28.55 51.78 9.31
C TYR A 800 -27.31 51.17 8.66
N TYR A 801 -27.04 49.90 8.98
CA TYR A 801 -26.02 49.08 8.34
C TYR A 801 -26.68 48.13 7.34
N ASN A 802 -26.21 48.07 6.11
CA ASN A 802 -26.74 47.12 5.12
C ASN A 802 -26.37 45.67 5.47
N ASP A 803 -26.80 44.71 4.65
CA ASP A 803 -26.54 43.27 4.89
C ASP A 803 -25.03 42.93 4.85
N ASN A 804 -24.23 43.77 4.19
CA ASN A 804 -22.77 43.69 4.20
C ASN A 804 -22.15 44.44 5.40
N GLY A 805 -22.95 44.95 6.33
CA GLY A 805 -22.51 45.70 7.52
C GLY A 805 -22.03 47.12 7.27
N GLN A 806 -22.30 47.70 6.09
CA GLN A 806 -21.84 49.05 5.73
C GLN A 806 -22.89 50.10 6.09
N MET A 807 -22.49 51.18 6.77
CA MET A 807 -23.38 52.28 7.15
C MET A 807 -23.90 53.00 5.90
N LEU A 808 -25.21 53.20 5.83
CA LEU A 808 -25.87 53.89 4.73
C LEU A 808 -26.03 55.39 5.00
N TYR A 809 -26.09 56.15 3.90
CA TYR A 809 -26.21 57.60 3.88
C TYR A 809 -27.27 58.03 2.87
N GLY A 810 -27.80 59.25 3.02
CA GLY A 810 -28.76 59.85 2.12
C GLY A 810 -30.11 59.12 2.08
N TRP A 811 -30.78 59.21 0.94
CA TRP A 811 -32.08 58.58 0.71
C TRP A 811 -31.95 57.07 0.55
N GLN A 812 -32.70 56.30 1.35
CA GLN A 812 -32.70 54.84 1.31
C GLN A 812 -34.12 54.29 1.34
N THR A 813 -34.34 53.19 0.63
CA THR A 813 -35.60 52.42 0.69
C THR A 813 -35.35 51.11 1.39
N ILE A 814 -35.90 50.95 2.59
CA ILE A 814 -35.67 49.80 3.47
C ILE A 814 -37.02 49.17 3.80
N LYS A 815 -37.22 47.89 3.43
CA LYS A 815 -38.46 47.13 3.65
C LYS A 815 -39.73 47.91 3.27
N GLY A 816 -39.72 48.58 2.12
CA GLY A 816 -40.85 49.36 1.59
C GLY A 816 -41.08 50.74 2.24
N GLY A 817 -40.26 51.15 3.22
CA GLY A 817 -40.23 52.51 3.76
C GLY A 817 -39.12 53.35 3.15
N ARG A 818 -39.37 54.64 2.87
CA ARG A 818 -38.32 55.60 2.53
C ARG A 818 -37.79 56.28 3.79
N TYR A 819 -36.48 56.32 3.92
CA TYR A 819 -35.74 56.92 5.03
C TYR A 819 -34.71 57.89 4.47
N TYR A 820 -34.28 58.83 5.31
CA TYR A 820 -33.14 59.69 5.02
C TYR A 820 -32.13 59.58 6.15
N PHE A 821 -30.89 59.27 5.79
CA PHE A 821 -29.75 59.28 6.70
C PHE A 821 -28.88 60.48 6.37
N ASP A 822 -28.47 61.24 7.38
CA ASP A 822 -27.61 62.40 7.21
C ASP A 822 -26.32 62.02 6.44
N THR A 823 -25.98 62.79 5.41
CA THR A 823 -24.91 62.42 4.46
C THR A 823 -23.51 62.51 5.04
N THR A 824 -23.36 63.10 6.23
CA THR A 824 -22.07 63.24 6.91
C THR A 824 -21.97 62.30 8.09
N THR A 825 -23.03 62.18 8.88
CA THR A 825 -23.03 61.45 10.16
C THR A 825 -23.75 60.10 10.11
N GLY A 826 -24.52 59.82 9.05
CA GLY A 826 -25.35 58.62 8.92
C GLY A 826 -26.57 58.59 9.85
N GLN A 827 -26.87 59.68 10.57
CA GLN A 827 -28.00 59.74 11.50
C GLN A 827 -29.33 59.67 10.74
N MET A 828 -30.22 58.78 11.17
CA MET A 828 -31.60 58.69 10.67
C MET A 828 -32.37 59.98 11.00
N ALA A 829 -32.96 60.59 9.98
CA ALA A 829 -33.83 61.75 10.14
C ALA A 829 -35.15 61.36 10.83
N THR A 830 -35.55 62.17 11.80
CA THR A 830 -36.85 62.10 12.48
C THR A 830 -37.46 63.50 12.55
N GLY A 831 -38.80 63.57 12.52
CA GLY A 831 -39.54 64.82 12.46
C GLY A 831 -39.31 65.58 11.16
N GLN A 832 -39.61 66.89 11.19
CA GLN A 832 -39.44 67.74 10.04
C GLN A 832 -37.95 68.03 9.78
N ARG A 833 -37.47 67.80 8.57
CA ARG A 833 -36.07 68.00 8.18
C ARG A 833 -35.95 68.55 6.76
N HIS A 834 -34.88 69.29 6.54
CA HIS A 834 -34.49 69.76 5.22
C HIS A 834 -33.55 68.73 4.58
N ALA A 835 -33.82 68.36 3.33
CA ALA A 835 -32.94 67.51 2.54
C ALA A 835 -32.78 68.13 1.15
N GLY A 836 -31.64 68.78 0.91
CA GLY A 836 -31.37 69.52 -0.32
C GLY A 836 -32.00 70.92 -0.31
N LYS A 837 -33.11 71.12 -1.03
CA LYS A 837 -33.87 72.39 -1.06
C LYS A 837 -35.30 72.27 -0.53
N ASP A 838 -35.77 71.04 -0.32
CA ASP A 838 -37.16 70.74 0.00
C ASP A 838 -37.29 70.27 1.45
N TRP A 839 -38.44 70.57 2.06
CA TRP A 839 -38.79 70.08 3.40
C TRP A 839 -39.46 68.71 3.31
N TYR A 840 -39.09 67.82 4.22
CA TYR A 840 -39.67 66.50 4.40
C TYR A 840 -40.07 66.31 5.86
N ASN A 841 -40.95 65.36 6.14
CA ASN A 841 -41.23 64.90 7.50
C ASN A 841 -40.99 63.40 7.60
N PHE A 842 -40.39 62.99 8.71
CA PHE A 842 -40.12 61.60 9.04
C PHE A 842 -40.83 61.27 10.34
N ASP A 843 -41.47 60.10 10.39
CA ASP A 843 -42.18 59.65 11.59
C ASP A 843 -41.22 59.65 12.81
N PRO A 844 -41.57 60.33 13.92
CA PRO A 844 -40.65 60.49 15.06
C PRO A 844 -40.20 59.18 15.72
N LYS A 845 -40.97 58.09 15.57
CA LYS A 845 -40.68 56.79 16.21
C LYS A 845 -39.93 55.85 15.26
N THR A 846 -40.35 55.80 14.01
CA THR A 846 -39.88 54.83 13.03
C THR A 846 -38.88 55.42 12.04
N GLY A 847 -38.85 56.75 11.85
CA GLY A 847 -38.02 57.44 10.85
C GLY A 847 -38.52 57.33 9.42
N LYS A 848 -39.67 56.70 9.18
CA LYS A 848 -40.24 56.54 7.84
C LYS A 848 -40.78 57.88 7.32
N MET A 849 -40.45 58.24 6.09
CA MET A 849 -40.90 59.47 5.42
C MET A 849 -42.43 59.52 5.34
N SER A 850 -43.01 60.61 5.83
CA SER A 850 -44.44 60.91 5.74
C SER A 850 -44.83 61.44 4.35
N THR A 851 -46.06 61.14 3.93
CA THR A 851 -46.72 61.72 2.75
C THR A 851 -48.16 62.06 3.12
N GLY A 852 -48.82 62.89 2.32
CA GLY A 852 -50.19 63.33 2.59
C GLY A 852 -50.28 64.57 3.50
N LEU A 853 -51.50 64.82 3.99
CA LEU A 853 -51.76 65.87 4.99
C LEU A 853 -51.22 65.41 6.34
N THR A 854 -50.29 66.18 6.91
CA THR A 854 -49.61 65.85 8.16
C THR A 854 -49.79 66.98 9.16
N TYR A 855 -50.29 66.67 10.35
CA TYR A 855 -50.32 67.59 11.47
C TYR A 855 -49.00 67.58 12.23
N LEU A 856 -48.34 68.74 12.32
CA LEU A 856 -47.09 68.95 13.03
C LEU A 856 -47.41 69.56 14.41
N ALA A 857 -47.44 68.71 15.43
CA ALA A 857 -47.88 69.10 16.77
C ALA A 857 -46.97 70.14 17.44
N ASP A 858 -45.67 70.09 17.18
CA ASP A 858 -44.65 71.03 17.66
C ASP A 858 -44.83 72.44 17.07
N GLN A 859 -45.46 72.55 15.90
CA GLN A 859 -45.67 73.80 15.18
C GLN A 859 -47.15 74.20 15.10
N ASN A 860 -48.04 73.43 15.71
CA ASN A 860 -49.49 73.63 15.71
C ASN A 860 -50.07 73.94 14.32
N LYS A 861 -49.64 73.18 13.30
CA LYS A 861 -50.09 73.39 11.91
C LYS A 861 -50.21 72.09 11.12
N THR A 862 -51.14 72.06 10.18
CA THR A 862 -51.22 71.01 9.15
C THR A 862 -50.47 71.46 7.91
N VAL A 863 -49.67 70.58 7.32
CA VAL A 863 -48.95 70.80 6.04
C VAL A 863 -49.27 69.64 5.08
N TYR A 864 -48.91 69.77 3.81
CA TYR A 864 -49.04 68.68 2.84
C TYR A 864 -47.69 68.26 2.26
N TYR A 865 -47.40 66.97 2.36
CA TYR A 865 -46.24 66.33 1.73
C TYR A 865 -46.72 65.53 0.50
N ALA A 866 -46.20 65.84 -0.69
CA ALA A 866 -46.55 65.10 -1.91
C ALA A 866 -46.06 63.64 -1.86
N ASN A 867 -46.43 62.80 -2.84
CA ASN A 867 -46.02 61.38 -2.89
C ASN A 867 -44.50 61.17 -2.89
N ASN A 868 -43.73 62.15 -3.40
CA ASN A 868 -42.27 62.13 -3.35
C ASN A 868 -41.68 62.57 -2.00
N GLY A 869 -42.54 62.98 -1.06
CA GLY A 869 -42.21 63.41 0.30
C GLY A 869 -42.01 64.92 0.49
N LYS A 870 -42.04 65.72 -0.59
CA LYS A 870 -41.74 67.16 -0.52
C LYS A 870 -42.93 67.96 0.01
N MET A 871 -42.68 68.85 0.98
CA MET A 871 -43.67 69.79 1.49
C MET A 871 -44.12 70.74 0.38
N GLN A 872 -45.42 70.92 0.22
CA GLN A 872 -46.01 71.76 -0.81
C GLN A 872 -46.46 73.11 -0.25
N TYR A 873 -46.52 74.09 -1.15
CA TYR A 873 -46.85 75.47 -0.88
C TYR A 873 -47.89 75.97 -1.89
N GLY A 874 -48.62 77.03 -1.57
CA GLY A 874 -49.64 77.59 -2.47
C GLY A 874 -50.85 76.67 -2.64
N GLN A 875 -51.59 76.86 -3.72
CA GLN A 875 -52.77 76.03 -4.01
C GLN A 875 -52.37 74.65 -4.52
N GLN A 876 -52.96 73.59 -3.96
CA GLN A 876 -52.68 72.20 -4.32
C GLN A 876 -53.98 71.41 -4.48
N ASN A 877 -54.07 70.61 -5.55
CA ASN A 877 -55.17 69.67 -5.73
C ASN A 877 -54.76 68.30 -5.17
N VAL A 878 -55.43 67.87 -4.10
CA VAL A 878 -55.18 66.60 -3.43
C VAL A 878 -56.46 65.77 -3.52
N ASN A 879 -56.41 64.69 -4.32
CA ASN A 879 -57.53 63.78 -4.54
C ASN A 879 -58.84 64.49 -4.97
N GLY A 880 -58.75 65.42 -5.92
CA GLY A 880 -59.90 66.15 -6.47
C GLY A 880 -60.39 67.32 -5.61
N LYS A 881 -59.71 67.63 -4.50
CA LYS A 881 -60.06 68.75 -3.62
C LYS A 881 -58.92 69.75 -3.59
N TRP A 882 -59.26 71.03 -3.68
CA TRP A 882 -58.28 72.11 -3.62
C TRP A 882 -58.02 72.53 -2.17
N TYR A 883 -56.74 72.68 -1.84
CA TYR A 883 -56.22 73.16 -0.56
C TYR A 883 -55.32 74.36 -0.81
N LEU A 884 -55.15 75.23 0.19
CA LEU A 884 -54.18 76.33 0.16
C LEU A 884 -53.17 76.17 1.29
N PHE A 885 -51.89 76.18 0.96
CA PHE A 885 -50.79 76.18 1.92
C PHE A 885 -50.04 77.51 1.87
N ASP A 886 -49.71 78.05 3.03
CA ASP A 886 -48.95 79.29 3.18
C ASP A 886 -47.65 79.24 2.37
N LYS A 887 -47.37 80.24 1.53
CA LYS A 887 -46.22 80.23 0.61
C LYS A 887 -44.85 80.24 1.31
N VAL A 888 -44.79 80.53 2.61
CA VAL A 888 -43.55 80.58 3.41
C VAL A 888 -43.49 79.41 4.39
N THR A 889 -44.54 79.24 5.19
CA THR A 889 -44.56 78.31 6.32
C THR A 889 -45.12 76.93 5.99
N GLY A 890 -45.77 76.79 4.83
CA GLY A 890 -46.47 75.56 4.41
C GLY A 890 -47.75 75.27 5.18
N ALA A 891 -48.18 76.14 6.10
CA ALA A 891 -49.37 75.93 6.92
C ALA A 891 -50.65 75.94 6.07
N MET A 892 -51.49 74.92 6.23
CA MET A 892 -52.81 74.84 5.59
C MET A 892 -53.67 76.01 6.05
N LYS A 893 -54.15 76.79 5.09
CA LYS A 893 -55.07 77.91 5.33
C LYS A 893 -56.52 77.42 5.31
N THR A 894 -57.33 77.99 6.17
CA THR A 894 -58.79 77.83 6.23
C THR A 894 -59.45 79.22 6.20
N GLY A 895 -60.77 79.27 6.10
CA GLY A 895 -61.54 80.51 6.03
C GLY A 895 -61.53 81.17 4.65
N LEU A 896 -61.97 82.45 4.61
CA LEU A 896 -61.90 83.30 3.41
C LEU A 896 -60.45 83.66 3.11
N GLN A 897 -60.00 83.41 1.88
CA GLN A 897 -58.63 83.64 1.43
C GLN A 897 -58.63 84.33 0.07
N TYR A 898 -57.84 85.41 -0.07
CA TYR A 898 -57.62 86.07 -1.36
C TYR A 898 -56.41 85.47 -2.07
N ILE A 899 -56.62 84.94 -3.28
CA ILE A 899 -55.59 84.33 -4.12
C ILE A 899 -55.11 85.38 -5.11
N ALA A 900 -54.03 86.09 -4.75
CA ALA A 900 -53.52 87.23 -5.50
C ALA A 900 -53.28 86.92 -6.99
N ASP A 901 -52.62 85.80 -7.29
CA ASP A 901 -52.26 85.39 -8.66
C ASP A 901 -53.48 85.08 -9.54
N GLN A 902 -54.66 84.88 -8.94
CA GLN A 902 -55.91 84.59 -9.64
C GLN A 902 -56.95 85.71 -9.44
N HIS A 903 -56.60 86.78 -8.75
CA HIS A 903 -57.47 87.92 -8.45
C HIS A 903 -58.85 87.55 -7.90
N LYS A 904 -58.93 86.52 -7.04
CA LYS A 904 -60.21 86.03 -6.50
C LYS A 904 -60.14 85.68 -5.01
N THR A 905 -61.26 85.86 -4.31
CA THR A 905 -61.45 85.36 -2.94
C THR A 905 -62.14 84.02 -2.99
N VAL A 906 -61.65 83.03 -2.25
CA VAL A 906 -62.25 81.69 -2.12
C VAL A 906 -62.40 81.33 -0.64
N TYR A 907 -63.19 80.30 -0.31
CA TYR A 907 -63.32 79.82 1.06
C TYR A 907 -62.84 78.38 1.22
N TYR A 908 -61.97 78.15 2.21
CA TYR A 908 -61.50 76.82 2.62
C TYR A 908 -62.14 76.42 3.95
N ASN A 909 -62.81 75.27 4.02
CA ASN A 909 -63.45 74.81 5.26
C ASN A 909 -62.43 74.43 6.36
N ASP A 910 -62.90 74.03 7.54
CA ASP A 910 -62.03 73.66 8.67
C ASP A 910 -61.12 72.44 8.39
N LYS A 911 -61.46 71.65 7.36
CA LYS A 911 -60.63 70.56 6.84
C LYS A 911 -59.68 71.02 5.73
N GLY A 912 -59.62 72.32 5.43
CA GLY A 912 -58.78 72.94 4.41
C GLY A 912 -59.25 72.79 2.97
N GLN A 913 -60.48 72.35 2.72
CA GLN A 913 -61.01 72.08 1.38
C GLN A 913 -61.74 73.31 0.82
N MET A 914 -61.43 73.69 -0.41
CA MET A 914 -62.12 74.79 -1.11
C MET A 914 -63.58 74.43 -1.35
N LEU A 915 -64.50 75.33 -0.97
CA LEU A 915 -65.93 75.15 -1.17
C LEU A 915 -66.40 75.82 -2.47
N TYR A 916 -67.52 75.32 -2.99
CA TYR A 916 -68.16 75.76 -4.23
C TYR A 916 -69.66 75.91 -4.03
N GLY A 917 -70.33 76.70 -4.88
CA GLY A 917 -71.76 76.93 -4.82
C GLY A 917 -72.19 77.72 -3.58
N LYS A 918 -73.49 77.65 -3.27
CA LYS A 918 -74.10 78.33 -2.11
C LYS A 918 -73.70 77.64 -0.80
N GLN A 919 -73.08 78.38 0.12
CA GLN A 919 -72.56 77.89 1.40
C GLN A 919 -72.99 78.80 2.56
N VAL A 920 -73.21 78.23 3.75
CA VAL A 920 -73.49 78.99 4.98
C VAL A 920 -72.27 78.94 5.88
N ILE A 921 -71.66 80.10 6.14
CA ILE A 921 -70.40 80.24 6.89
C ILE A 921 -70.62 81.27 7.99
N GLY A 922 -70.43 80.87 9.26
CA GLY A 922 -70.60 81.76 10.40
C GLY A 922 -71.99 82.42 10.48
N GLY A 923 -73.04 81.71 10.06
CA GLY A 923 -74.42 82.20 10.02
C GLY A 923 -74.77 83.10 8.82
N LYS A 924 -73.82 83.40 7.93
CA LYS A 924 -74.05 84.19 6.70
C LYS A 924 -74.00 83.29 5.47
N THR A 925 -74.85 83.57 4.49
CA THR A 925 -74.86 82.84 3.21
C THR A 925 -73.93 83.52 2.22
N TYR A 926 -73.04 82.75 1.62
CA TYR A 926 -72.12 83.16 0.55
C TYR A 926 -72.34 82.28 -0.67
N GLU A 927 -72.18 82.81 -1.88
CA GLU A 927 -72.26 82.04 -3.11
C GLU A 927 -70.89 82.03 -3.80
N PHE A 928 -70.33 80.84 -4.00
CA PHE A 928 -69.05 80.64 -4.69
C PHE A 928 -69.28 80.03 -6.07
N ASP A 929 -68.51 80.47 -7.06
CA ASP A 929 -68.56 79.94 -8.42
C ASP A 929 -68.36 78.42 -8.42
N LYS A 930 -69.22 77.70 -9.13
CA LYS A 930 -69.28 76.23 -9.08
C LYS A 930 -68.07 75.53 -9.72
N VAL A 931 -67.26 76.26 -10.48
CA VAL A 931 -66.09 75.72 -11.19
C VAL A 931 -64.79 76.22 -10.57
N THR A 932 -64.69 77.52 -10.35
CA THR A 932 -63.47 78.22 -9.93
C THR A 932 -63.38 78.45 -8.42
N GLY A 933 -64.50 78.34 -7.70
CA GLY A 933 -64.60 78.59 -6.25
C GLY A 933 -64.55 80.08 -5.87
N ALA A 934 -64.57 81.00 -6.83
CA ALA A 934 -64.53 82.44 -6.58
C ALA A 934 -65.79 82.93 -5.85
N LEU A 935 -65.66 83.75 -4.80
CA LEU A 935 -66.77 84.39 -4.13
C LEU A 935 -67.49 85.33 -5.11
N LEU A 936 -68.77 85.07 -5.35
CA LEU A 936 -69.66 85.93 -6.12
C LEU A 936 -70.23 86.99 -5.18
N LYS A 937 -70.34 88.23 -5.68
CA LYS A 937 -70.78 89.40 -4.91
C LYS A 937 -72.17 89.22 -4.30
#